data_AF-A0A845CZY7-F1
#
_entry.id   AF-A0A845CZY7-F1
#
_cell.length_a   1.000
_cell.length_b   1.000
_cell.length_c   1.000
_cell.angle_alpha   90.00
_cell.angle_beta   90.00
_cell.angle_gamma   90.00
#
_symmetry.space_group_name_H-M   'P 1'
#
loop_
_entity.id
_entity.type
_entity.pdbx_description
1 polymer ?
#
loop_
_entity_poly.entity_id
_entity_poly.type
_entity_poly.pdbx_seq_one_letter_code
_entity_poly.pdbx_strand_id
1 'polypeptide(L)'
;MKVSRLYVNSILAVVVVSVLWIASDSAMAQERESGGTVIVEGLNGPQGVLVIDDGSVWVIDVGLGGDEEVEVGGLDPNTNEIIRATYGNTSRVMRVIPGGQPQLVATLPSIFLGSDIVGGARLALLNNEMYATAGVWQGVASEEALPDTAAVLRVLQGSVLEVVPLWKLEKELNPDGHVLESHPYGLTAGPDGLLYVAEAGANTLVQVDVVSQTAKVIAVFDGIPGPLPNPYRGGALESDPVPTGVTFGADGRIYVSLLPGFPFLPGSAKIVVVDPVTGGVEDYATDLTMLTDLRTGPDGELYAVRFGIFTDEGPIPNSGAVIRVGEGETSQDVVTGLPFPTSVDFDINGNAFVTINGASVGEPGRGKVIRFEGVAVQGAPSIRFVESATVSQQEPEFVTGCDSLPSHEAVKAALERVVASGNNGGLGNHMWATVVDRDGMVCAIAFSGANRGSQWPGGRVLSVQKANSANAFSLTQLSFSTSNLYAATQPGGNLYGLQGSTPLDTAKAYAGPASDYGQAGDPLVGERAGGWSRSGGGLSLYSASGSLVGAIGISGDTPCADHIVAWKVRDALQLDFIPAGVSPSADDNIIFDLQANGTSLSGFGHPRCGFDEERFTEKLPADFPIGTVGEVGR
;
A
#
# COMPACT_ATOMS: atom_id res chain seq x y z
N MET A 1 69.85 -5.99 28.59
CA MET A 1 70.66 -6.41 27.42
C MET A 1 70.26 -5.51 26.25
N LYS A 2 70.87 -4.33 26.10
CA LYS A 2 72.03 -4.03 25.22
C LYS A 2 71.87 -4.64 23.80
N VAL A 3 71.40 -3.85 22.82
CA VAL A 3 72.17 -2.91 21.95
C VAL A 3 72.72 -3.69 20.74
N SER A 4 72.03 -3.71 19.59
CA SER A 4 71.96 -2.70 18.50
C SER A 4 72.97 -2.96 17.37
N ARG A 5 72.66 -2.45 16.18
CA ARG A 5 73.51 -1.94 15.07
C ARG A 5 73.05 -2.54 13.71
N LEU A 6 72.79 -1.80 12.62
CA LEU A 6 73.10 -0.40 12.29
C LEU A 6 72.47 0.03 10.92
N TYR A 7 72.17 1.33 10.78
CA TYR A 7 72.00 2.21 9.58
C TYR A 7 71.01 1.80 8.45
N VAL A 8 69.94 2.54 8.13
CA VAL A 8 69.77 3.91 7.60
C VAL A 8 70.42 4.14 6.22
N ASN A 9 69.63 4.07 5.14
CA ASN A 9 69.34 5.20 4.23
C ASN A 9 68.39 4.82 3.08
N SER A 10 67.28 5.57 3.01
CA SER A 10 66.66 6.21 1.82
C SER A 10 66.10 5.39 0.64
N ILE A 11 64.75 5.31 0.63
CA ILE A 11 63.81 5.85 -0.37
C ILE A 11 63.70 5.24 -1.79
N LEU A 12 62.45 4.89 -2.11
CA LEU A 12 61.75 4.73 -3.40
C LEU A 12 62.05 3.50 -4.27
N ALA A 13 61.07 2.61 -4.38
CA ALA A 13 60.21 2.46 -5.56
C ALA A 13 59.55 1.07 -5.53
N VAL A 14 58.23 1.07 -5.35
CA VAL A 14 57.37 -0.11 -5.42
C VAL A 14 57.31 -0.58 -6.88
N VAL A 15 57.76 -1.81 -7.12
CA VAL A 15 57.68 -2.48 -8.41
C VAL A 15 56.39 -3.30 -8.48
N VAL A 16 55.67 -3.07 -9.57
CA VAL A 16 54.48 -3.73 -10.09
C VAL A 16 54.68 -5.24 -10.19
N VAL A 17 53.72 -6.01 -9.67
CA VAL A 17 53.42 -7.36 -10.17
C VAL A 17 51.93 -7.44 -10.45
N SER A 18 51.64 -7.56 -11.75
CA SER A 18 50.37 -7.83 -12.38
C SER A 18 49.80 -9.18 -11.95
N VAL A 19 48.58 -9.17 -11.40
CA VAL A 19 47.70 -10.34 -11.30
C VAL A 19 46.41 -9.97 -12.04
N LEU A 20 46.06 -10.80 -13.02
CA LEU A 20 44.78 -10.72 -13.72
C LEU A 20 43.65 -10.78 -12.69
N TRP A 21 42.93 -9.67 -12.54
CA TRP A 21 41.59 -9.69 -11.97
C TRP A 21 40.66 -10.18 -13.08
N ILE A 22 40.27 -11.46 -13.00
CA ILE A 22 38.98 -11.85 -13.56
C ILE A 22 37.98 -11.13 -12.66
N ALA A 23 37.46 -10.00 -13.13
CA ALA A 23 36.26 -9.44 -12.57
C ALA A 23 35.16 -10.48 -12.79
N SER A 24 34.87 -11.27 -11.75
CA SER A 24 33.54 -11.85 -11.63
C SER A 24 32.62 -10.65 -11.45
N ASP A 25 32.04 -10.17 -12.55
CA ASP A 25 30.79 -9.44 -12.52
C ASP A 25 29.76 -10.40 -11.90
N SER A 26 29.70 -10.42 -10.57
CA SER A 26 28.47 -10.76 -9.87
C SER A 26 27.51 -9.64 -10.22
N ALA A 27 26.81 -9.80 -11.35
CA ALA A 27 25.66 -9.01 -11.70
C ALA A 27 24.72 -9.09 -10.51
N MET A 28 24.66 -8.02 -9.70
CA MET A 28 23.56 -7.86 -8.78
C MET A 28 22.30 -7.92 -9.63
N ALA A 29 21.43 -8.89 -9.36
CA ALA A 29 20.14 -8.99 -10.03
C ALA A 29 19.48 -7.62 -9.94
N GLN A 30 19.29 -6.99 -11.09
CA GLN A 30 18.83 -5.62 -11.18
C GLN A 30 17.33 -5.61 -10.86
N GLU A 31 16.97 -5.43 -9.59
CA GLU A 31 15.58 -5.24 -9.19
C GLU A 31 15.05 -3.96 -9.86
N ARG A 32 13.95 -4.07 -10.61
CA ARG A 32 13.33 -2.93 -11.29
C ARG A 32 12.06 -2.50 -10.56
N GLU A 33 11.84 -1.20 -10.44
CA GLU A 33 10.59 -0.67 -9.90
C GLU A 33 9.48 -0.73 -10.97
N SER A 34 8.28 -1.12 -10.56
CA SER A 34 7.10 -1.13 -11.43
C SER A 34 5.82 -0.98 -10.62
N GLY A 35 4.89 -0.16 -11.10
CA GLY A 35 3.52 -0.14 -10.57
C GLY A 35 2.61 -1.25 -11.12
N GLY A 36 3.13 -2.09 -12.02
CA GLY A 36 2.32 -3.06 -12.75
C GLY A 36 1.21 -2.40 -13.58
N THR A 37 0.29 -3.22 -14.11
CA THR A 37 -0.92 -2.75 -14.78
C THR A 37 -2.14 -3.21 -13.97
N VAL A 38 -3.00 -2.29 -13.55
CA VAL A 38 -4.27 -2.64 -12.89
C VAL A 38 -5.20 -3.32 -13.91
N ILE A 39 -5.66 -4.53 -13.58
CA ILE A 39 -6.60 -5.32 -14.39
C ILE A 39 -8.01 -5.24 -13.80
N VAL A 40 -8.10 -5.27 -12.47
CA VAL A 40 -9.35 -5.12 -11.71
C VAL A 40 -9.07 -4.27 -10.48
N GLU A 41 -10.03 -3.42 -10.11
CA GLU A 41 -10.05 -2.65 -8.87
C GLU A 41 -11.47 -2.67 -8.27
N GLY A 42 -11.66 -2.14 -7.06
CA GLY A 42 -12.96 -2.13 -6.41
C GLY A 42 -13.36 -3.48 -5.78
N LEU A 43 -12.37 -4.34 -5.49
CA LEU A 43 -12.60 -5.63 -4.83
C LEU A 43 -12.61 -5.46 -3.31
N ASN A 44 -13.38 -6.27 -2.60
CA ASN A 44 -13.55 -6.12 -1.15
C ASN A 44 -12.41 -6.79 -0.37
N GLY A 45 -11.96 -7.94 -0.85
CA GLY A 45 -10.86 -8.72 -0.33
C GLY A 45 -10.61 -9.87 -1.30
N PRO A 46 -9.94 -9.63 -2.44
CA PRO A 46 -9.73 -10.66 -3.44
C PRO A 46 -8.93 -11.81 -2.84
N GLN A 47 -9.40 -13.04 -3.01
CA GLN A 47 -8.75 -14.23 -2.49
C GLN A 47 -8.04 -15.01 -3.58
N GLY A 48 -8.57 -15.05 -4.80
CA GLY A 48 -8.02 -15.88 -5.88
C GLY A 48 -8.06 -15.20 -7.24
N VAL A 49 -7.04 -15.44 -8.05
CA VAL A 49 -7.02 -15.12 -9.49
C VAL A 49 -6.73 -16.37 -10.31
N LEU A 50 -7.36 -16.48 -11.48
CA LEU A 50 -7.14 -17.56 -12.45
C LEU A 50 -7.11 -16.95 -13.86
N VAL A 51 -6.05 -17.20 -14.60
CA VAL A 51 -5.86 -16.81 -16.00
C VAL A 51 -5.98 -18.06 -16.84
N ILE A 52 -6.91 -18.05 -17.79
CA ILE A 52 -7.15 -19.22 -18.66
C ILE A 52 -6.63 -18.96 -20.08
N ASP A 53 -6.51 -20.02 -20.89
CA ASP A 53 -5.85 -20.00 -22.21
C ASP A 53 -6.39 -18.96 -23.20
N ASP A 54 -7.65 -18.53 -23.06
CA ASP A 54 -8.23 -17.46 -23.90
C ASP A 54 -7.76 -16.04 -23.51
N GLY A 55 -6.91 -15.94 -22.48
CA GLY A 55 -6.40 -14.70 -21.90
C GLY A 55 -7.36 -14.00 -20.94
N SER A 56 -8.53 -14.58 -20.66
CA SER A 56 -9.44 -14.01 -19.67
C SER A 56 -8.95 -14.25 -18.25
N VAL A 57 -9.10 -13.22 -17.43
CA VAL A 57 -8.72 -13.19 -16.02
C VAL A 57 -9.99 -13.33 -15.19
N TRP A 58 -10.00 -14.32 -14.32
CA TRP A 58 -11.08 -14.59 -13.39
C TRP A 58 -10.61 -14.29 -11.98
N VAL A 59 -11.47 -13.67 -11.18
CA VAL A 59 -11.13 -13.22 -9.83
C VAL A 59 -12.26 -13.61 -8.89
N ILE A 60 -11.91 -14.16 -7.74
CA ILE A 60 -12.86 -14.45 -6.66
C ILE A 60 -12.59 -13.54 -5.46
N ASP A 61 -13.65 -12.87 -5.01
CA ASP A 61 -13.65 -11.82 -3.99
C ASP A 61 -14.44 -12.28 -2.76
N VAL A 62 -13.89 -12.06 -1.56
CA VAL A 62 -14.41 -12.66 -0.32
C VAL A 62 -15.83 -12.21 0.05
N GLY A 63 -16.24 -11.00 -0.36
CA GLY A 63 -17.56 -10.45 -0.07
C GLY A 63 -17.60 -9.55 1.16
N LEU A 64 -18.78 -9.41 1.77
CA LEU A 64 -19.11 -8.45 2.83
C LEU A 64 -19.96 -9.05 3.97
N GLY A 65 -20.21 -10.37 3.96
CA GLY A 65 -21.08 -11.01 4.94
C GLY A 65 -22.58 -10.78 4.77
N GLY A 66 -23.07 -9.92 3.88
CA GLY A 66 -24.54 -9.78 3.65
C GLY A 66 -25.33 -9.24 4.84
N ASP A 67 -26.66 -9.35 4.76
CA ASP A 67 -27.62 -8.70 5.69
C ASP A 67 -28.37 -9.70 6.60
N GLU A 68 -28.25 -11.02 6.38
CA GLU A 68 -28.95 -12.02 7.18
C GLU A 68 -28.18 -12.30 8.47
N GLU A 69 -28.76 -12.04 9.63
CA GLU A 69 -28.13 -12.42 10.90
C GLU A 69 -28.30 -13.92 11.16
N VAL A 70 -27.18 -14.59 11.43
CA VAL A 70 -27.14 -16.00 11.80
C VAL A 70 -26.45 -16.15 13.16
N GLU A 71 -26.99 -17.02 14.00
CA GLU A 71 -26.35 -17.40 15.26
C GLU A 71 -25.27 -18.43 14.93
N VAL A 72 -24.01 -18.04 15.13
CA VAL A 72 -22.87 -18.96 15.08
C VAL A 72 -22.56 -19.29 16.54
N GLY A 73 -22.85 -20.53 16.92
CA GLY A 73 -22.85 -21.01 18.30
C GLY A 73 -21.64 -20.63 19.15
N GLY A 74 -21.86 -20.58 20.46
CA GLY A 74 -20.92 -20.10 21.45
C GLY A 74 -21.42 -18.84 22.17
N LEU A 75 -20.81 -18.55 23.31
CA LEU A 75 -20.98 -17.26 23.98
C LEU A 75 -19.67 -16.50 23.81
N ASP A 76 -19.75 -15.22 23.46
CA ASP A 76 -18.60 -14.33 23.51
C ASP A 76 -18.02 -14.39 24.94
N PRO A 77 -16.73 -14.71 25.12
CA PRO A 77 -16.15 -14.94 26.45
C PRO A 77 -16.08 -13.68 27.31
N ASN A 78 -16.21 -12.48 26.71
CA ASN A 78 -16.20 -11.19 27.38
C ASN A 78 -17.61 -10.69 27.71
N THR A 79 -18.57 -10.86 26.79
CA THR A 79 -19.94 -10.34 26.96
C THR A 79 -20.93 -11.39 27.45
N ASN A 80 -20.60 -12.67 27.33
CA ASN A 80 -21.47 -13.81 27.60
C ASN A 80 -22.79 -13.76 26.78
N GLU A 81 -22.74 -13.12 25.61
CA GLU A 81 -23.82 -13.04 24.62
C GLU A 81 -23.59 -14.04 23.48
N ILE A 82 -24.66 -14.42 22.78
CA ILE A 82 -24.57 -15.30 21.61
C ILE A 82 -23.77 -14.58 20.53
N ILE A 83 -22.77 -15.26 19.98
CA ILE A 83 -21.99 -14.73 18.88
C ILE A 83 -22.87 -14.72 17.62
N ARG A 84 -22.97 -13.56 16.97
CA ARG A 84 -23.74 -13.38 15.73
C ARG A 84 -22.79 -13.10 14.58
N ALA A 85 -23.07 -13.70 13.44
CA ALA A 85 -22.46 -13.37 12.17
C ALA A 85 -23.53 -12.80 11.25
N THR A 86 -23.12 -12.00 10.26
CA THR A 86 -23.98 -11.75 9.10
C THR A 86 -23.60 -12.71 7.99
N TYR A 87 -24.60 -13.15 7.25
CA TYR A 87 -24.51 -14.03 6.10
C TYR A 87 -25.23 -13.45 4.88
N GLY A 88 -24.69 -13.73 3.69
CA GLY A 88 -25.41 -13.50 2.44
C GLY A 88 -24.53 -13.59 1.21
N ASN A 89 -25.17 -13.61 0.03
CA ASN A 89 -24.49 -13.79 -1.25
C ASN A 89 -23.80 -12.51 -1.73
N THR A 90 -22.70 -12.16 -1.06
CA THR A 90 -21.91 -10.95 -1.34
C THR A 90 -20.49 -11.25 -1.83
N SER A 91 -20.01 -12.50 -1.72
CA SER A 91 -18.80 -12.93 -2.42
C SER A 91 -19.06 -12.91 -3.93
N ARG A 92 -18.04 -12.59 -4.73
CA ARG A 92 -18.20 -12.34 -6.18
C ARG A 92 -17.19 -13.14 -6.98
N VAL A 93 -17.63 -13.73 -8.09
CA VAL A 93 -16.76 -14.15 -9.19
C VAL A 93 -16.85 -13.12 -10.31
N MET A 94 -15.71 -12.52 -10.65
CA MET A 94 -15.57 -11.54 -11.71
C MET A 94 -14.77 -12.13 -12.87
N ARG A 95 -15.09 -11.74 -14.11
CA ARG A 95 -14.32 -12.06 -15.30
C ARG A 95 -13.93 -10.80 -16.05
N VAL A 96 -12.69 -10.76 -16.53
CA VAL A 96 -12.18 -9.74 -17.46
C VAL A 96 -11.69 -10.45 -18.71
N ILE A 97 -12.27 -10.14 -19.86
CA ILE A 97 -11.72 -10.57 -21.16
C ILE A 97 -10.63 -9.60 -21.62
N PRO A 98 -9.67 -10.01 -22.46
CA PRO A 98 -8.65 -9.10 -23.00
C PRO A 98 -9.25 -7.81 -23.60
N GLY A 99 -8.86 -6.65 -23.07
CA GLY A 99 -9.35 -5.33 -23.48
C GLY A 99 -10.78 -5.00 -23.05
N GLY A 100 -11.45 -5.89 -22.32
CA GLY A 100 -12.79 -5.68 -21.78
C GLY A 100 -12.79 -5.09 -20.36
N GLN A 101 -13.98 -4.69 -19.90
CA GLN A 101 -14.22 -4.28 -18.52
C GLN A 101 -14.54 -5.49 -17.63
N PRO A 102 -14.29 -5.42 -16.32
CA PRO A 102 -14.70 -6.46 -15.38
C PRO A 102 -16.22 -6.69 -15.40
N GLN A 103 -16.62 -7.96 -15.44
CA GLN A 103 -18.02 -8.39 -15.43
C GLN A 103 -18.28 -9.34 -14.25
N LEU A 104 -19.36 -9.08 -13.51
CA LEU A 104 -19.85 -10.02 -12.50
C LEU A 104 -20.42 -11.26 -13.19
N VAL A 105 -19.88 -12.42 -12.83
CA VAL A 105 -20.35 -13.72 -13.33
C VAL A 105 -21.34 -14.33 -12.36
N ALA A 106 -20.99 -14.42 -11.07
CA ALA A 106 -21.82 -15.03 -10.04
C ALA A 106 -21.57 -14.38 -8.69
N THR A 107 -22.52 -14.53 -7.78
CA THR A 107 -22.33 -14.30 -6.34
C THR A 107 -22.35 -15.63 -5.59
N LEU A 108 -21.61 -15.67 -4.49
CA LEU A 108 -21.50 -16.82 -3.59
C LEU A 108 -21.71 -16.35 -2.15
N PRO A 109 -21.96 -17.28 -1.20
CA PRO A 109 -22.05 -16.93 0.20
C PRO A 109 -20.79 -16.25 0.72
N SER A 110 -21.02 -15.35 1.66
CA SER A 110 -19.99 -14.70 2.47
C SER A 110 -20.55 -14.58 3.88
N ILE A 111 -19.69 -14.80 4.86
CA ILE A 111 -19.99 -14.67 6.29
C ILE A 111 -19.07 -13.58 6.85
N PHE A 112 -19.64 -12.66 7.61
CA PHE A 112 -18.88 -11.67 8.38
C PHE A 112 -19.10 -11.92 9.87
N LEU A 113 -18.00 -12.07 10.59
CA LEU A 113 -17.97 -12.34 12.02
C LEU A 113 -17.06 -11.31 12.70
N GLY A 114 -17.66 -10.23 13.21
CA GLY A 114 -16.98 -9.20 14.00
C GLY A 114 -15.94 -8.39 13.20
N SER A 115 -14.77 -8.98 12.95
CA SER A 115 -13.67 -8.41 12.17
C SER A 115 -13.22 -9.29 10.99
N ASP A 116 -13.73 -10.52 10.90
CA ASP A 116 -13.32 -11.49 9.87
C ASP A 116 -14.41 -11.68 8.84
N ILE A 117 -14.03 -11.67 7.56
CA ILE A 117 -14.90 -12.00 6.44
C ILE A 117 -14.35 -13.24 5.75
N VAL A 118 -15.23 -14.20 5.51
CA VAL A 118 -14.96 -15.45 4.79
C VAL A 118 -15.98 -15.61 3.67
N GLY A 119 -15.57 -16.24 2.57
CA GLY A 119 -16.39 -16.38 1.36
C GLY A 119 -15.65 -17.18 0.31
N GLY A 120 -15.81 -16.82 -0.96
CA GLY A 120 -15.07 -17.47 -2.05
C GLY A 120 -13.55 -17.30 -1.94
N ALA A 121 -12.79 -18.39 -2.14
CA ALA A 121 -11.34 -18.43 -1.90
C ALA A 121 -10.50 -18.67 -3.17
N ARG A 122 -10.73 -19.75 -3.93
CA ARG A 122 -9.97 -20.07 -5.17
C ARG A 122 -10.89 -20.49 -6.30
N LEU A 123 -10.35 -20.42 -7.52
CA LEU A 123 -10.98 -20.88 -8.74
C LEU A 123 -10.13 -21.96 -9.41
N ALA A 124 -10.78 -22.90 -10.10
CA ALA A 124 -10.14 -23.83 -11.01
C ALA A 124 -11.03 -24.11 -12.22
N LEU A 125 -10.42 -24.24 -13.39
CA LEU A 125 -11.08 -24.66 -14.61
C LEU A 125 -10.86 -26.17 -14.79
N LEU A 126 -11.95 -26.94 -14.86
CA LEU A 126 -11.91 -28.37 -15.15
C LEU A 126 -12.96 -28.68 -16.21
N ASN A 127 -12.56 -29.33 -17.31
CA ASN A 127 -13.45 -29.70 -18.41
C ASN A 127 -14.29 -28.53 -18.96
N ASN A 128 -13.69 -27.34 -19.03
CA ASN A 128 -14.33 -26.08 -19.47
C ASN A 128 -15.48 -25.61 -18.56
N GLU A 129 -15.53 -26.11 -17.32
CA GLU A 129 -16.42 -25.66 -16.26
C GLU A 129 -15.60 -25.02 -15.14
N MET A 130 -16.11 -23.91 -14.60
CA MET A 130 -15.44 -23.15 -13.55
C MET A 130 -15.92 -23.64 -12.19
N TYR A 131 -14.99 -23.90 -11.29
CA TYR A 131 -15.25 -24.31 -9.91
C TYR A 131 -14.64 -23.34 -8.93
N ALA A 132 -15.23 -23.25 -7.74
CA ALA A 132 -14.78 -22.39 -6.66
C ALA A 132 -14.79 -23.14 -5.33
N THR A 133 -13.85 -22.80 -4.45
CA THR A 133 -13.96 -23.08 -3.00
C THR A 133 -14.64 -21.90 -2.31
N ALA A 134 -15.51 -22.17 -1.33
CA ALA A 134 -16.25 -21.12 -0.65
C ALA A 134 -16.54 -21.43 0.82
N GLY A 135 -16.30 -20.41 1.67
CA GLY A 135 -16.70 -20.37 3.07
C GLY A 135 -15.87 -21.24 4.00
N VAL A 136 -16.18 -21.12 5.29
CA VAL A 136 -15.68 -21.96 6.37
C VAL A 136 -16.86 -22.36 7.24
N TRP A 137 -16.79 -23.53 7.85
CA TRP A 137 -17.72 -23.97 8.86
C TRP A 137 -17.02 -24.70 10.00
N GLN A 138 -17.45 -24.42 11.23
CA GLN A 138 -16.89 -24.99 12.45
C GLN A 138 -17.98 -25.68 13.26
N GLY A 139 -17.65 -26.80 13.90
CA GLY A 139 -18.60 -27.59 14.68
C GLY A 139 -19.17 -26.88 15.90
N VAL A 140 -18.44 -25.87 16.42
CA VAL A 140 -18.93 -25.01 17.51
C VAL A 140 -20.01 -24.03 17.05
N ALA A 141 -20.07 -23.70 15.76
CA ALA A 141 -21.06 -22.79 15.22
C ALA A 141 -22.44 -23.46 15.14
N SER A 142 -22.52 -24.60 14.44
CA SER A 142 -23.76 -25.38 14.32
C SER A 142 -23.46 -26.77 13.72
N GLU A 143 -24.36 -27.73 13.97
CA GLU A 143 -24.24 -29.08 13.43
C GLU A 143 -24.33 -29.16 11.90
N GLU A 144 -25.07 -28.24 11.28
CA GLU A 144 -25.27 -28.13 9.83
C GLU A 144 -24.58 -26.88 9.32
N ALA A 145 -23.90 -27.00 8.17
CA ALA A 145 -23.33 -25.86 7.48
C ALA A 145 -24.42 -25.01 6.83
N LEU A 146 -24.17 -23.71 6.71
CA LEU A 146 -25.01 -22.87 5.85
C LEU A 146 -24.90 -23.34 4.39
N PRO A 147 -25.95 -23.14 3.58
CA PRO A 147 -25.94 -23.54 2.18
C PRO A 147 -24.73 -22.99 1.43
N ASP A 148 -24.12 -23.81 0.57
CA ASP A 148 -23.00 -23.43 -0.30
C ASP A 148 -21.74 -22.93 0.47
N THR A 149 -21.58 -23.30 1.75
CA THR A 149 -20.39 -22.99 2.57
C THR A 149 -19.60 -24.26 2.91
N ALA A 150 -18.29 -24.12 3.14
CA ALA A 150 -17.39 -25.25 3.38
C ALA A 150 -17.53 -26.34 2.31
N ALA A 151 -17.55 -25.91 1.04
CA ALA A 151 -17.83 -26.76 -0.10
C ALA A 151 -17.00 -26.41 -1.34
N VAL A 152 -16.94 -27.36 -2.28
CA VAL A 152 -16.59 -27.11 -3.67
C VAL A 152 -17.87 -26.82 -4.46
N LEU A 153 -17.89 -25.66 -5.09
CA LEU A 153 -19.01 -25.14 -5.86
C LEU A 153 -18.68 -25.11 -7.34
N ARG A 154 -19.68 -25.32 -8.19
CA ARG A 154 -19.62 -25.03 -9.62
C ARG A 154 -20.17 -23.62 -9.86
N VAL A 155 -19.42 -22.80 -10.59
CA VAL A 155 -19.80 -21.43 -10.95
C VAL A 155 -20.65 -21.45 -12.22
N LEU A 156 -21.84 -20.86 -12.14
CA LEU A 156 -22.79 -20.69 -13.23
C LEU A 156 -23.00 -19.20 -13.51
N GLN A 157 -23.72 -18.85 -14.58
CA GLN A 157 -24.09 -17.46 -14.81
C GLN A 157 -25.15 -17.02 -13.80
N GLY A 158 -24.77 -16.12 -12.90
CA GLY A 158 -25.63 -15.50 -11.89
C GLY A 158 -25.82 -16.32 -10.61
N SER A 159 -25.26 -17.53 -10.51
CA SER A 159 -25.43 -18.41 -9.35
C SER A 159 -24.30 -19.42 -9.21
N VAL A 160 -24.35 -20.18 -8.14
CA VAL A 160 -23.48 -21.34 -7.89
C VAL A 160 -24.32 -22.60 -7.67
N LEU A 161 -23.67 -23.75 -7.77
CA LEU A 161 -24.24 -25.05 -7.43
C LEU A 161 -23.24 -25.80 -6.56
N GLU A 162 -23.64 -26.19 -5.35
CA GLU A 162 -22.87 -27.10 -4.53
C GLU A 162 -22.59 -28.43 -5.24
N VAL A 163 -21.32 -28.81 -5.32
CA VAL A 163 -20.89 -30.07 -5.95
C VAL A 163 -20.52 -31.08 -4.88
N VAL A 164 -19.68 -30.68 -3.93
CA VAL A 164 -19.27 -31.53 -2.81
C VAL A 164 -19.19 -30.70 -1.51
N PRO A 165 -20.02 -31.01 -0.49
CA PRO A 165 -19.95 -30.38 0.82
C PRO A 165 -18.83 -30.99 1.65
N LEU A 166 -17.71 -30.29 1.79
CA LEU A 166 -16.53 -30.79 2.51
C LEU A 166 -16.71 -30.78 4.03
N TRP A 167 -17.58 -29.91 4.56
CA TRP A 167 -18.04 -30.00 5.95
C TRP A 167 -18.59 -31.40 6.33
N LYS A 168 -19.29 -32.06 5.40
CA LYS A 168 -19.82 -33.40 5.65
C LYS A 168 -18.69 -34.43 5.80
N LEU A 169 -17.66 -34.33 4.95
CA LEU A 169 -16.48 -35.19 5.03
C LEU A 169 -15.77 -35.00 6.38
N GLU A 170 -15.58 -33.75 6.78
CA GLU A 170 -14.93 -33.39 8.03
C GLU A 170 -15.70 -33.91 9.25
N LYS A 171 -17.01 -33.68 9.30
CA LYS A 171 -17.88 -34.17 10.39
C LYS A 171 -17.87 -35.69 10.51
N GLU A 172 -17.79 -36.42 9.40
CA GLU A 172 -17.83 -37.89 9.38
C GLU A 172 -16.48 -38.52 9.73
N LEU A 173 -15.36 -37.90 9.33
CA LEU A 173 -14.03 -38.52 9.42
C LEU A 173 -13.11 -37.88 10.45
N ASN A 174 -13.20 -36.56 10.67
CA ASN A 174 -12.23 -35.74 11.43
C ASN A 174 -10.79 -36.23 11.21
N PRO A 175 -10.25 -36.09 9.98
CA PRO A 175 -9.07 -36.84 9.54
C PRO A 175 -7.82 -36.55 10.37
N ASP A 176 -7.66 -35.33 10.89
CA ASP A 176 -6.53 -34.94 11.73
C ASP A 176 -6.75 -35.25 13.22
N GLY A 177 -7.99 -35.57 13.61
CA GLY A 177 -8.37 -35.94 14.97
C GLY A 177 -8.41 -34.76 15.95
N HIS A 178 -8.39 -33.52 15.45
CA HIS A 178 -8.40 -32.31 16.25
C HIS A 178 -9.78 -31.65 16.22
N VAL A 179 -9.85 -30.37 15.85
CA VAL A 179 -11.09 -29.59 15.84
C VAL A 179 -11.89 -29.88 14.59
N LEU A 180 -13.22 -29.93 14.74
CA LEU A 180 -14.11 -30.04 13.59
C LEU A 180 -14.23 -28.68 12.89
N GLU A 181 -13.44 -28.50 11.83
CA GLU A 181 -13.43 -27.30 11.02
C GLU A 181 -13.19 -27.66 9.54
N SER A 182 -14.02 -27.14 8.65
CA SER A 182 -13.78 -27.21 7.21
C SER A 182 -13.71 -25.80 6.65
N HIS A 183 -12.59 -25.50 6.00
CA HIS A 183 -12.33 -24.29 5.24
C HIS A 183 -11.62 -24.68 3.94
N PRO A 184 -12.37 -25.07 2.89
CA PRO A 184 -11.80 -25.33 1.58
C PRO A 184 -11.19 -24.04 1.07
N TYR A 185 -9.87 -24.01 0.85
CA TYR A 185 -9.17 -22.79 0.50
C TYR A 185 -8.48 -22.93 -0.86
N GLY A 186 -7.33 -23.64 -0.92
CA GLY A 186 -6.61 -23.89 -2.17
C GLY A 186 -7.39 -24.78 -3.13
N LEU A 187 -7.36 -24.50 -4.44
CA LEU A 187 -8.05 -25.32 -5.45
C LEU A 187 -7.22 -25.41 -6.73
N THR A 188 -7.11 -26.62 -7.30
CA THR A 188 -6.54 -26.85 -8.63
C THR A 188 -7.18 -28.05 -9.33
N ALA A 189 -7.13 -28.07 -10.65
CA ALA A 189 -7.48 -29.23 -11.45
C ALA A 189 -6.26 -30.12 -11.67
N GLY A 190 -6.39 -31.42 -11.42
CA GLY A 190 -5.37 -32.42 -11.68
C GLY A 190 -5.36 -32.89 -13.13
N PRO A 191 -4.22 -33.43 -13.62
CA PRO A 191 -4.10 -33.99 -14.96
C PRO A 191 -4.94 -35.26 -15.16
N ASP A 192 -5.44 -35.85 -14.08
CA ASP A 192 -6.33 -37.02 -14.06
C ASP A 192 -7.82 -36.65 -14.20
N GLY A 193 -8.15 -35.37 -14.33
CA GLY A 193 -9.51 -34.88 -14.50
C GLY A 193 -10.30 -34.72 -13.20
N LEU A 194 -9.61 -34.69 -12.06
CA LEU A 194 -10.18 -34.46 -10.73
C LEU A 194 -9.80 -33.08 -10.19
N LEU A 195 -10.50 -32.61 -9.15
CA LEU A 195 -10.12 -31.41 -8.41
C LEU A 195 -9.33 -31.80 -7.15
N TYR A 196 -8.42 -30.93 -6.75
CA TYR A 196 -7.63 -31.07 -5.53
C TYR A 196 -7.79 -29.81 -4.69
N VAL A 197 -8.07 -30.01 -3.40
CA VAL A 197 -8.40 -28.97 -2.45
C VAL A 197 -7.39 -28.99 -1.31
N ALA A 198 -6.74 -27.86 -1.07
CA ALA A 198 -6.05 -27.59 0.18
C ALA A 198 -7.10 -27.20 1.21
N GLU A 199 -7.45 -28.14 2.09
CA GLU A 199 -8.50 -27.99 3.09
C GLU A 199 -7.89 -27.37 4.35
N ALA A 200 -7.96 -26.04 4.45
CA ALA A 200 -7.25 -25.26 5.45
C ALA A 200 -7.69 -25.64 6.87
N GLY A 201 -9.01 -25.76 7.07
CA GLY A 201 -9.64 -26.04 8.36
C GLY A 201 -9.35 -27.44 8.89
N ALA A 202 -9.34 -28.44 8.00
CA ALA A 202 -9.14 -29.84 8.38
C ALA A 202 -7.68 -30.29 8.31
N ASN A 203 -6.75 -29.37 7.99
CA ASN A 203 -5.33 -29.68 7.79
C ASN A 203 -5.07 -30.87 6.84
N THR A 204 -5.84 -30.94 5.74
CA THR A 204 -5.76 -32.06 4.78
C THR A 204 -5.61 -31.62 3.33
N LEU A 205 -5.16 -32.56 2.50
CA LEU A 205 -5.31 -32.49 1.04
C LEU A 205 -6.46 -33.42 0.63
N VAL A 206 -7.46 -32.88 -0.07
CA VAL A 206 -8.65 -33.61 -0.50
C VAL A 206 -8.71 -33.68 -2.02
N GLN A 207 -8.96 -34.87 -2.56
CA GLN A 207 -9.29 -35.09 -3.97
C GLN A 207 -10.81 -35.12 -4.14
N VAL A 208 -11.33 -34.46 -5.17
CA VAL A 208 -12.76 -34.31 -5.45
C VAL A 208 -13.06 -34.78 -6.87
N ASP A 209 -13.97 -35.73 -6.99
CA ASP A 209 -14.57 -36.15 -8.26
C ASP A 209 -15.92 -35.44 -8.43
N VAL A 210 -15.95 -34.51 -9.39
CA VAL A 210 -17.13 -33.68 -9.69
C VAL A 210 -18.22 -34.46 -10.43
N VAL A 211 -17.90 -35.60 -11.04
CA VAL A 211 -18.86 -36.44 -11.78
C VAL A 211 -19.61 -37.34 -10.80
N SER A 212 -18.91 -38.00 -9.89
CA SER A 212 -19.53 -38.80 -8.83
C SER A 212 -19.96 -38.00 -7.60
N GLN A 213 -19.56 -36.73 -7.51
CA GLN A 213 -19.79 -35.84 -6.35
C GLN A 213 -19.26 -36.43 -5.05
N THR A 214 -18.03 -36.96 -5.10
CA THR A 214 -17.38 -37.59 -3.95
C THR A 214 -16.03 -36.94 -3.65
N ALA A 215 -15.67 -36.89 -2.37
CA ALA A 215 -14.36 -36.47 -1.90
C ALA A 215 -13.60 -37.61 -1.22
N LYS A 216 -12.28 -37.54 -1.28
CA LYS A 216 -11.36 -38.48 -0.63
C LYS A 216 -10.18 -37.71 -0.05
N VAL A 217 -9.87 -37.93 1.23
CA VAL A 217 -8.63 -37.45 1.86
C VAL A 217 -7.44 -38.20 1.26
N ILE A 218 -6.46 -37.44 0.76
CA ILE A 218 -5.23 -37.97 0.17
C ILE A 218 -4.07 -37.88 1.17
N ALA A 219 -3.99 -36.80 1.93
CA ALA A 219 -2.99 -36.61 2.97
C ALA A 219 -3.56 -35.81 4.14
N VAL A 220 -3.00 -36.06 5.33
CA VAL A 220 -3.21 -35.30 6.56
C VAL A 220 -1.86 -34.70 6.93
N PHE A 221 -1.82 -33.41 7.25
CA PHE A 221 -0.57 -32.73 7.57
C PHE A 221 -0.31 -32.75 9.08
N ASP A 222 0.93 -33.08 9.46
CA ASP A 222 1.35 -33.09 10.85
C ASP A 222 1.63 -31.66 11.37
N GLY A 223 1.43 -31.46 12.67
CA GLY A 223 1.73 -30.20 13.37
C GLY A 223 3.14 -29.69 13.10
N ILE A 224 3.27 -28.37 12.93
CA ILE A 224 4.56 -27.73 12.67
C ILE A 224 5.13 -27.21 13.99
N PRO A 225 6.39 -27.51 14.36
CA PRO A 225 6.96 -27.06 15.63
C PRO A 225 6.77 -25.55 15.88
N GLY A 226 6.25 -25.22 17.07
CA GLY A 226 5.88 -23.86 17.44
C GLY A 226 6.30 -23.52 18.88
N PRO A 227 6.44 -22.22 19.22
CA PRO A 227 6.93 -21.80 20.53
C PRO A 227 5.81 -21.73 21.59
N LEU A 228 4.54 -21.77 21.16
CA LEU A 228 3.37 -21.61 22.02
C LEU A 228 2.59 -22.93 22.09
N PRO A 229 2.04 -23.30 23.27
CA PRO A 229 1.10 -24.42 23.38
C PRO A 229 -0.17 -24.13 22.56
N ASN A 230 -0.51 -25.02 21.63
CA ASN A 230 -1.72 -24.89 20.83
C ASN A 230 -2.91 -25.62 21.49
N PRO A 231 -3.97 -24.91 21.92
CA PRO A 231 -5.13 -25.52 22.57
C PRO A 231 -5.90 -26.47 21.65
N TYR A 232 -5.91 -26.24 20.34
CA TYR A 232 -6.58 -27.10 19.35
C TYR A 232 -5.83 -28.43 19.13
N ARG A 233 -4.54 -28.46 19.47
CA ARG A 233 -3.68 -29.64 19.43
C ARG A 233 -3.32 -30.19 20.81
N GLY A 234 -4.25 -30.06 21.76
CA GLY A 234 -4.10 -30.63 23.10
C GLY A 234 -2.97 -30.02 23.93
N GLY A 235 -2.54 -28.80 23.61
CA GLY A 235 -1.45 -28.09 24.29
C GLY A 235 -0.05 -28.46 23.81
N ALA A 236 0.08 -29.18 22.69
CA ALA A 236 1.38 -29.45 22.08
C ALA A 236 2.08 -28.17 21.61
N LEU A 237 3.41 -28.17 21.60
CA LEU A 237 4.25 -27.05 21.14
C LEU A 237 4.38 -27.07 19.61
N GLU A 238 3.24 -26.96 18.95
CA GLU A 238 3.10 -27.01 17.50
C GLU A 238 1.98 -26.09 17.03
N SER A 239 2.19 -25.45 15.88
CA SER A 239 1.19 -24.68 15.16
C SER A 239 0.45 -25.57 14.16
N ASP A 240 -0.80 -25.22 13.85
CA ASP A 240 -1.58 -25.93 12.83
C ASP A 240 -0.91 -25.81 11.46
N PRO A 241 -0.78 -26.91 10.71
CA PRO A 241 -0.15 -26.95 9.39
C PRO A 241 -1.16 -26.55 8.31
N VAL A 242 -1.65 -25.31 8.32
CA VAL A 242 -2.80 -24.89 7.49
C VAL A 242 -2.45 -24.95 5.99
N PRO A 243 -3.02 -25.85 5.19
CA PRO A 243 -2.73 -25.89 3.75
C PRO A 243 -3.50 -24.78 3.02
N THR A 244 -2.81 -24.00 2.19
CA THR A 244 -3.36 -22.78 1.56
C THR A 244 -3.32 -22.78 0.03
N GLY A 245 -2.40 -23.53 -0.57
CA GLY A 245 -2.22 -23.59 -2.01
C GLY A 245 -1.93 -25.02 -2.43
N VAL A 246 -2.40 -25.41 -3.60
CA VAL A 246 -2.16 -26.73 -4.19
C VAL A 246 -1.95 -26.61 -5.69
N THR A 247 -0.92 -27.27 -6.21
CA THR A 247 -0.62 -27.31 -7.64
C THR A 247 0.08 -28.62 -8.02
N PHE A 248 0.07 -28.94 -9.31
CA PHE A 248 0.88 -30.01 -9.88
C PHE A 248 2.15 -29.42 -10.48
N GLY A 249 3.32 -29.94 -10.08
CA GLY A 249 4.58 -29.59 -10.72
C GLY A 249 4.68 -30.17 -12.13
N ALA A 250 5.65 -29.70 -12.91
CA ALA A 250 5.94 -30.25 -14.25
C ALA A 250 6.34 -31.74 -14.22
N ASP A 251 6.74 -32.25 -13.06
CA ASP A 251 7.05 -33.66 -12.80
C ASP A 251 5.82 -34.52 -12.46
N GLY A 252 4.62 -33.90 -12.41
CA GLY A 252 3.36 -34.57 -12.09
C GLY A 252 3.13 -34.85 -10.61
N ARG A 253 4.00 -34.36 -9.71
CA ARG A 253 3.79 -34.47 -8.25
C ARG A 253 2.90 -33.35 -7.74
N ILE A 254 2.23 -33.61 -6.62
CA ILE A 254 1.37 -32.62 -5.96
C ILE A 254 2.21 -31.83 -4.97
N TYR A 255 2.15 -30.50 -5.05
CA TYR A 255 2.78 -29.59 -4.12
C TYR A 255 1.72 -28.82 -3.35
N VAL A 256 1.94 -28.66 -2.05
CA VAL A 256 1.02 -27.96 -1.15
C VAL A 256 1.80 -26.95 -0.32
N SER A 257 1.33 -25.69 -0.28
CA SER A 257 1.87 -24.67 0.62
C SER A 257 1.19 -24.73 1.98
N LEU A 258 1.96 -24.62 3.05
CA LEU A 258 1.49 -24.61 4.42
C LEU A 258 1.74 -23.24 5.06
N LEU A 259 0.74 -22.71 5.76
CA LEU A 259 0.77 -21.50 6.57
C LEU A 259 0.62 -21.90 8.04
N PRO A 260 1.70 -21.99 8.82
CA PRO A 260 1.60 -22.26 10.24
C PRO A 260 0.79 -21.17 10.95
N GLY A 261 -0.11 -21.57 11.85
CA GLY A 261 -0.94 -20.64 12.62
C GLY A 261 -0.15 -19.62 13.47
N PHE A 262 -0.88 -18.73 14.15
CA PHE A 262 -0.30 -17.71 15.04
C PHE A 262 0.76 -18.32 15.99
N PRO A 263 1.94 -17.69 16.17
CA PRO A 263 2.28 -16.30 15.87
C PRO A 263 2.89 -16.04 14.49
N PHE A 264 2.67 -16.90 13.49
CA PHE A 264 3.16 -16.71 12.12
C PHE A 264 4.68 -16.48 12.03
N LEU A 265 5.46 -17.31 12.73
CA LEU A 265 6.90 -17.13 12.85
C LEU A 265 7.58 -17.02 11.46
N PRO A 266 8.46 -16.04 11.24
CA PRO A 266 9.29 -16.00 10.04
C PRO A 266 10.06 -17.32 9.86
N GLY A 267 10.05 -17.85 8.63
CA GLY A 267 10.72 -19.09 8.25
C GLY A 267 9.97 -20.39 8.59
N SER A 268 8.81 -20.31 9.25
CA SER A 268 8.05 -21.50 9.67
C SER A 268 7.19 -22.11 8.56
N ALA A 269 6.83 -21.33 7.54
CA ALA A 269 6.04 -21.83 6.42
C ALA A 269 6.91 -22.66 5.48
N LYS A 270 6.26 -23.58 4.76
CA LYS A 270 6.94 -24.51 3.87
C LYS A 270 6.02 -24.97 2.74
N ILE A 271 6.64 -25.54 1.71
CA ILE A 271 5.95 -26.28 0.66
C ILE A 271 6.34 -27.74 0.80
N VAL A 272 5.34 -28.60 0.79
CA VAL A 272 5.51 -30.05 0.85
C VAL A 272 5.15 -30.68 -0.50
N VAL A 273 5.74 -31.82 -0.79
CA VAL A 273 5.35 -32.70 -1.89
C VAL A 273 4.55 -33.88 -1.33
N VAL A 274 3.46 -34.23 -2.02
CA VAL A 274 2.55 -35.31 -1.62
C VAL A 274 2.54 -36.39 -2.69
N ASP A 275 2.73 -37.64 -2.28
CA ASP A 275 2.51 -38.81 -3.12
C ASP A 275 0.99 -39.05 -3.26
N PRO A 276 0.41 -38.93 -4.47
CA PRO A 276 -1.04 -39.06 -4.66
C PRO A 276 -1.59 -40.48 -4.44
N VAL A 277 -0.72 -41.49 -4.42
CA VAL A 277 -1.10 -42.91 -4.24
C VAL A 277 -0.99 -43.30 -2.78
N THR A 278 0.13 -42.98 -2.14
CA THR A 278 0.40 -43.42 -0.75
C THR A 278 -0.04 -42.40 0.29
N GLY A 279 -0.20 -41.13 -0.08
CA GLY A 279 -0.43 -40.02 0.85
C GLY A 279 0.82 -39.58 1.61
N GLY A 280 2.01 -40.10 1.25
CA GLY A 280 3.27 -39.70 1.88
C GLY A 280 3.57 -38.23 1.64
N VAL A 281 4.02 -37.55 2.70
CA VAL A 281 4.33 -36.10 2.69
C VAL A 281 5.81 -35.91 2.97
N GLU A 282 6.49 -35.12 2.15
CA GLU A 282 7.89 -34.74 2.33
C GLU A 282 8.07 -33.23 2.16
N ASP A 283 9.00 -32.64 2.91
CA ASP A 283 9.33 -31.21 2.75
C ASP A 283 10.04 -30.98 1.40
N TYR A 284 9.62 -29.96 0.67
CA TYR A 284 10.24 -29.56 -0.60
C TYR A 284 10.96 -28.22 -0.49
N ALA A 285 10.28 -27.18 0.00
CA ALA A 285 10.87 -25.85 0.22
C ALA A 285 10.60 -25.38 1.65
N THR A 286 11.63 -24.86 2.30
CA THR A 286 11.63 -24.46 3.72
C THR A 286 12.05 -23.00 3.87
N ASP A 287 12.03 -22.48 5.10
CA ASP A 287 12.38 -21.09 5.41
C ASP A 287 11.48 -20.06 4.67
N LEU A 288 10.21 -20.41 4.49
CA LEU A 288 9.20 -19.52 3.90
C LEU A 288 8.35 -18.90 5.00
N THR A 289 7.56 -17.88 4.66
CA THR A 289 6.72 -17.17 5.63
C THR A 289 5.34 -16.91 5.05
N MET A 290 4.29 -17.20 5.83
CA MET A 290 2.89 -16.86 5.56
C MET A 290 2.44 -17.08 4.10
N LEU A 291 2.54 -18.32 3.62
CA LEU A 291 2.19 -18.66 2.25
C LEU A 291 0.67 -18.73 2.07
N THR A 292 0.11 -17.91 1.18
CA THR A 292 -1.32 -17.90 0.89
C THR A 292 -1.69 -18.62 -0.40
N ASP A 293 -0.78 -18.77 -1.35
CA ASP A 293 -1.06 -19.45 -2.61
C ASP A 293 0.17 -20.13 -3.19
N LEU A 294 -0.07 -21.09 -4.09
CA LEU A 294 0.96 -21.85 -4.79
C LEU A 294 0.48 -22.23 -6.20
N ARG A 295 1.26 -21.87 -7.22
CA ARG A 295 0.99 -22.16 -8.64
C ARG A 295 2.23 -22.61 -9.39
N THR A 296 2.00 -23.39 -10.43
CA THR A 296 3.04 -23.73 -11.42
C THR A 296 2.95 -22.72 -12.55
N GLY A 297 4.05 -22.03 -12.85
CA GLY A 297 4.15 -21.08 -13.95
C GLY A 297 4.27 -21.76 -15.32
N PRO A 298 4.10 -21.01 -16.42
CA PRO A 298 4.25 -21.53 -17.78
C PRO A 298 5.70 -21.94 -18.13
N ASP A 299 6.68 -21.52 -17.33
CA ASP A 299 8.07 -21.96 -17.39
C ASP A 299 8.31 -23.32 -16.70
N GLY A 300 7.28 -23.88 -16.05
CA GLY A 300 7.34 -25.16 -15.33
C GLY A 300 7.83 -25.04 -13.89
N GLU A 301 8.16 -23.83 -13.43
CA GLU A 301 8.62 -23.57 -12.07
C GLU A 301 7.45 -23.33 -11.11
N LEU A 302 7.70 -23.51 -9.81
CA LEU A 302 6.71 -23.25 -8.77
C LEU A 302 6.82 -21.80 -8.28
N TYR A 303 5.67 -21.17 -8.03
CA TYR A 303 5.55 -19.82 -7.52
C TYR A 303 4.58 -19.78 -6.34
N ALA A 304 4.99 -19.14 -5.25
CA ALA A 304 4.18 -19.00 -4.06
C ALA A 304 3.92 -17.52 -3.74
N VAL A 305 2.86 -17.25 -2.99
CA VAL A 305 2.55 -15.90 -2.49
C VAL A 305 2.84 -15.83 -1.01
N ARG A 306 3.71 -14.90 -0.58
CA ARG A 306 3.85 -14.48 0.81
C ARG A 306 2.92 -13.33 1.08
N PHE A 307 1.99 -13.53 2.01
CA PHE A 307 1.02 -12.50 2.42
C PHE A 307 1.67 -11.29 3.08
N GLY A 308 2.69 -11.51 3.89
CA GLY A 308 3.41 -10.47 4.60
C GLY A 308 4.39 -11.04 5.61
N ILE A 309 5.06 -10.14 6.32
CA ILE A 309 5.92 -10.43 7.46
C ILE A 309 5.32 -9.73 8.66
N PHE A 310 5.07 -10.51 9.71
CA PHE A 310 4.48 -10.03 10.96
C PHE A 310 5.55 -10.10 12.04
N THR A 311 5.64 -9.05 12.85
CA THR A 311 6.52 -8.97 14.02
C THR A 311 5.69 -8.76 15.27
N ASP A 312 6.34 -8.71 16.43
CA ASP A 312 5.69 -8.34 17.69
C ASP A 312 5.06 -6.94 17.65
N GLU A 313 5.47 -6.08 16.72
CA GLU A 313 4.94 -4.72 16.49
C GLU A 313 3.77 -4.71 15.49
N GLY A 314 3.41 -5.85 14.90
CA GLY A 314 2.35 -6.01 13.91
C GLY A 314 2.85 -6.31 12.49
N PRO A 315 1.97 -6.20 11.47
CA PRO A 315 2.35 -6.44 10.08
C PRO A 315 3.30 -5.36 9.57
N ILE A 316 4.40 -5.77 8.94
CA ILE A 316 5.29 -4.85 8.21
C ILE A 316 4.57 -4.43 6.93
N PRO A 317 4.29 -3.12 6.72
CA PRO A 317 3.63 -2.66 5.51
C PRO A 317 4.36 -3.10 4.24
N ASN A 318 3.63 -3.51 3.22
CA ASN A 318 4.16 -3.85 1.89
C ASN A 318 5.25 -4.94 1.90
N SER A 319 5.23 -5.85 2.87
CA SER A 319 6.20 -6.95 3.00
C SER A 319 5.81 -8.21 2.23
N GLY A 320 4.67 -8.20 1.54
CA GLY A 320 4.21 -9.30 0.72
C GLY A 320 5.05 -9.47 -0.56
N ALA A 321 5.05 -10.69 -1.09
CA ALA A 321 5.84 -11.02 -2.27
C ALA A 321 5.25 -12.18 -3.08
N VAL A 322 5.60 -12.23 -4.38
CA VAL A 322 5.58 -13.46 -5.18
C VAL A 322 6.98 -14.06 -5.15
N ILE A 323 7.07 -15.35 -4.87
CA ILE A 323 8.30 -16.11 -4.63
C ILE A 323 8.42 -17.16 -5.71
N ARG A 324 9.55 -17.22 -6.43
CA ARG A 324 9.93 -18.41 -7.21
C ARG A 324 10.51 -19.43 -6.24
N VAL A 325 9.87 -20.59 -6.17
CA VAL A 325 10.14 -21.61 -5.17
C VAL A 325 11.31 -22.49 -5.63
N GLY A 326 12.34 -22.57 -4.80
CA GLY A 326 13.45 -23.51 -4.95
C GLY A 326 13.43 -24.57 -3.85
N GLU A 327 14.04 -25.73 -4.12
CA GLU A 327 14.17 -26.81 -3.14
C GLU A 327 15.01 -26.37 -1.92
N GLY A 328 14.61 -26.81 -0.72
CA GLY A 328 15.20 -26.37 0.54
C GLY A 328 15.04 -24.86 0.75
N GLU A 329 16.14 -24.18 1.05
CA GLU A 329 16.18 -22.74 1.36
C GLU A 329 16.59 -21.88 0.14
N THR A 330 16.34 -22.37 -1.08
CA THR A 330 16.84 -21.72 -2.32
C THR A 330 15.80 -20.82 -3.02
N SER A 331 14.64 -20.61 -2.39
CA SER A 331 13.56 -19.78 -2.92
C SER A 331 13.95 -18.30 -3.06
N GLN A 332 13.38 -17.60 -4.04
CA GLN A 332 13.74 -16.22 -4.38
C GLN A 332 12.49 -15.36 -4.58
N ASP A 333 12.46 -14.18 -3.93
CA ASP A 333 11.42 -13.18 -4.20
C ASP A 333 11.59 -12.63 -5.63
N VAL A 334 10.51 -12.70 -6.43
CA VAL A 334 10.49 -12.23 -7.83
C VAL A 334 9.59 -11.01 -8.04
N VAL A 335 8.60 -10.80 -7.16
CA VAL A 335 7.86 -9.55 -7.03
C VAL A 335 7.79 -9.18 -5.55
N THR A 336 8.34 -8.04 -5.15
CA THR A 336 8.40 -7.56 -3.76
C THR A 336 7.52 -6.32 -3.56
N GLY A 337 7.34 -5.85 -2.32
CA GLY A 337 6.66 -4.59 -2.05
C GLY A 337 5.14 -4.65 -2.09
N LEU A 338 4.54 -5.85 -2.11
CA LEU A 338 3.11 -6.02 -2.31
C LEU A 338 2.33 -5.82 -0.99
N PRO A 339 1.23 -5.05 -0.98
CA PRO A 339 0.36 -4.94 0.18
C PRO A 339 -0.59 -6.15 0.26
N PHE A 340 -0.38 -7.02 1.24
CA PHE A 340 -1.26 -8.16 1.57
C PHE A 340 -1.73 -8.96 0.34
N PRO A 341 -0.82 -9.50 -0.49
CA PRO A 341 -1.19 -10.31 -1.64
C PRO A 341 -1.74 -11.68 -1.21
N THR A 342 -2.73 -12.18 -1.94
CA THR A 342 -3.43 -13.43 -1.57
C THR A 342 -3.31 -14.54 -2.60
N SER A 343 -3.09 -14.22 -3.87
CA SER A 343 -3.04 -15.19 -4.97
C SER A 343 -2.25 -14.68 -6.16
N VAL A 344 -1.67 -15.61 -6.91
CA VAL A 344 -0.97 -15.36 -8.17
C VAL A 344 -1.43 -16.36 -9.22
N ASP A 345 -1.51 -15.93 -10.47
CA ASP A 345 -1.57 -16.84 -11.63
C ASP A 345 -0.87 -16.20 -12.84
N PHE A 346 -0.67 -16.97 -13.91
CA PHE A 346 0.16 -16.54 -15.04
C PHE A 346 -0.56 -16.72 -16.38
N ASP A 347 -0.32 -15.79 -17.31
CA ASP A 347 -0.64 -16.04 -18.72
C ASP A 347 0.44 -16.88 -19.41
N ILE A 348 0.14 -17.34 -20.63
CA ILE A 348 1.07 -18.16 -21.44
C ILE A 348 2.40 -17.45 -21.76
N ASN A 349 2.49 -16.13 -21.61
CA ASN A 349 3.70 -15.36 -21.86
C ASN A 349 4.56 -15.19 -20.59
N GLY A 350 4.13 -15.74 -19.46
CA GLY A 350 4.82 -15.62 -18.18
C GLY A 350 4.55 -14.29 -17.46
N ASN A 351 3.49 -13.56 -17.82
CA ASN A 351 3.07 -12.40 -17.03
C ASN A 351 2.33 -12.86 -15.78
N ALA A 352 2.70 -12.35 -14.61
CA ALA A 352 2.02 -12.67 -13.35
C ALA A 352 0.82 -11.75 -13.14
N PHE A 353 -0.29 -12.29 -12.67
CA PHE A 353 -1.48 -11.58 -12.22
C PHE A 353 -1.59 -11.84 -10.71
N VAL A 354 -1.54 -10.78 -9.92
CA VAL A 354 -1.45 -10.89 -8.46
C VAL A 354 -2.61 -10.13 -7.83
N THR A 355 -3.35 -10.78 -6.94
CA THR A 355 -4.34 -10.10 -6.09
C THR A 355 -3.62 -9.39 -4.95
N ILE A 356 -3.97 -8.14 -4.68
CA ILE A 356 -3.40 -7.34 -3.58
C ILE A 356 -4.51 -6.69 -2.74
N ASN A 357 -4.17 -6.25 -1.53
CA ASN A 357 -5.10 -5.76 -0.51
C ASN A 357 -6.20 -6.79 -0.20
N GLY A 358 -5.83 -8.07 -0.10
CA GLY A 358 -6.77 -9.16 0.15
C GLY A 358 -7.08 -9.41 1.63
N ALA A 359 -6.47 -8.66 2.55
CA ALA A 359 -6.76 -8.75 3.98
C ALA A 359 -8.20 -8.26 4.28
N SER A 360 -9.00 -9.09 4.93
CA SER A 360 -10.41 -8.81 5.28
C SER A 360 -10.60 -7.66 6.29
N VAL A 361 -9.52 -7.09 6.83
CA VAL A 361 -9.50 -5.99 7.82
C VAL A 361 -9.35 -4.59 7.18
N GLY A 362 -9.31 -4.49 5.85
CA GLY A 362 -9.27 -3.21 5.13
C GLY A 362 -10.65 -2.64 4.79
N GLU A 363 -10.71 -1.36 4.44
CA GLU A 363 -11.92 -0.77 3.84
C GLU A 363 -12.29 -1.54 2.56
N PRO A 364 -13.53 -2.03 2.42
CA PRO A 364 -14.01 -2.66 1.19
C PRO A 364 -13.76 -1.79 -0.05
N GLY A 365 -13.48 -2.42 -1.18
CA GLY A 365 -13.23 -1.74 -2.46
C GLY A 365 -11.77 -1.40 -2.74
N ARG A 366 -10.84 -1.67 -1.80
CA ARG A 366 -9.39 -1.41 -1.99
C ARG A 366 -8.64 -2.53 -2.69
N GLY A 367 -9.25 -3.72 -2.80
CA GLY A 367 -8.69 -4.88 -3.46
C GLY A 367 -8.48 -4.67 -4.95
N LYS A 368 -7.36 -5.19 -5.48
CA LYS A 368 -6.99 -5.07 -6.89
C LYS A 368 -6.41 -6.38 -7.44
N VAL A 369 -6.40 -6.50 -8.76
CA VAL A 369 -5.54 -7.44 -9.50
C VAL A 369 -4.54 -6.65 -10.33
N ILE A 370 -3.26 -6.91 -10.12
CA ILE A 370 -2.15 -6.24 -10.80
C ILE A 370 -1.43 -7.25 -11.69
N ARG A 371 -1.19 -6.85 -12.95
CA ARG A 371 -0.38 -7.60 -13.91
C ARG A 371 1.07 -7.10 -13.91
N PHE A 372 2.01 -8.03 -13.82
CA PHE A 372 3.45 -7.80 -13.92
C PHE A 372 4.04 -8.55 -15.12
N GLU A 373 4.81 -7.86 -15.96
CA GLU A 373 5.29 -8.45 -17.20
C GLU A 373 6.53 -9.34 -17.01
N GLY A 374 6.50 -10.54 -17.60
CA GLY A 374 7.65 -11.43 -17.72
C GLY A 374 8.23 -11.94 -16.39
N VAL A 375 7.38 -12.19 -15.38
CA VAL A 375 7.81 -12.73 -14.08
C VAL A 375 8.22 -14.20 -14.21
N ALA A 376 7.41 -15.02 -14.89
CA ALA A 376 7.69 -16.42 -15.16
C ALA A 376 8.43 -16.61 -16.49
N VAL A 377 9.53 -15.86 -16.64
CA VAL A 377 10.47 -15.98 -17.76
C VAL A 377 11.86 -16.22 -17.19
N GLN A 378 12.58 -17.19 -17.77
CA GLN A 378 13.91 -17.55 -17.31
C GLN A 378 14.87 -16.35 -17.39
N GLY A 379 15.54 -16.04 -16.28
CA GLY A 379 16.50 -14.94 -16.19
C GLY A 379 15.88 -13.54 -16.12
N ALA A 380 14.56 -13.41 -15.99
CA ALA A 380 13.92 -12.12 -15.76
C ALA A 380 14.39 -11.49 -14.43
N PRO A 381 14.63 -10.16 -14.39
CA PRO A 381 14.94 -9.45 -13.15
C PRO A 381 13.73 -9.46 -12.20
N SER A 382 14.01 -9.40 -10.89
CA SER A 382 12.97 -9.19 -9.88
C SER A 382 12.32 -7.81 -10.03
N ILE A 383 11.09 -7.70 -9.55
CA ILE A 383 10.28 -6.48 -9.62
C ILE A 383 9.98 -5.99 -8.20
N ARG A 384 10.27 -4.73 -7.90
CA ARG A 384 9.73 -4.06 -6.73
C ARG A 384 8.44 -3.35 -7.09
N PHE A 385 7.33 -3.78 -6.50
CA PHE A 385 6.07 -3.08 -6.63
C PHE A 385 6.16 -1.73 -5.94
N VAL A 386 5.83 -0.69 -6.70
CA VAL A 386 5.63 0.67 -6.20
C VAL A 386 4.26 1.09 -6.71
N GLU A 387 3.27 1.17 -5.83
CA GLU A 387 1.91 1.49 -6.22
C GLU A 387 1.93 2.80 -7.01
N SER A 388 1.65 2.69 -8.32
CA SER A 388 1.48 3.87 -9.14
C SER A 388 0.28 4.60 -8.56
N ALA A 389 0.45 5.84 -8.10
CA ALA A 389 -0.67 6.71 -7.80
C ALA A 389 -1.58 6.70 -9.04
N THR A 390 -2.68 5.95 -8.98
CA THR A 390 -3.68 5.94 -10.03
C THR A 390 -4.23 7.35 -10.05
N VAL A 391 -3.82 8.14 -11.04
CA VAL A 391 -4.50 9.38 -11.38
C VAL A 391 -5.90 8.97 -11.77
N SER A 392 -6.85 9.08 -10.84
CA SER A 392 -8.27 9.03 -11.13
C SER A 392 -8.52 9.91 -12.34
N GLN A 393 -9.04 9.32 -13.44
CA GLN A 393 -9.43 10.12 -14.61
C GLN A 393 -10.65 11.02 -14.32
N GLN A 394 -11.26 10.87 -13.15
CA GLN A 394 -12.15 11.88 -12.59
C GLN A 394 -11.30 12.82 -11.74
N GLU A 395 -10.64 13.78 -12.40
CA GLU A 395 -9.98 14.87 -11.69
C GLU A 395 -11.07 15.67 -10.95
N PRO A 396 -10.82 16.08 -9.69
CA PRO A 396 -11.66 17.06 -9.01
C PRO A 396 -11.87 18.27 -9.92
N GLU A 397 -13.04 18.90 -9.85
CA GLU A 397 -13.35 20.10 -10.64
C GLU A 397 -12.18 21.10 -10.57
N PHE A 398 -11.72 21.57 -11.75
CA PHE A 398 -10.71 22.61 -11.84
C PHE A 398 -11.33 23.95 -11.42
N VAL A 399 -11.24 24.26 -10.14
CA VAL A 399 -11.73 25.50 -9.55
C VAL A 399 -10.62 26.55 -9.60
N THR A 400 -10.93 27.72 -10.18
CA THR A 400 -10.01 28.85 -10.31
C THR A 400 -10.78 30.17 -10.24
N GLY A 401 -10.06 31.27 -10.07
CA GLY A 401 -10.63 32.60 -9.84
C GLY A 401 -10.70 32.96 -8.36
N CYS A 402 -10.69 34.27 -8.09
CA CYS A 402 -10.59 34.78 -6.72
C CYS A 402 -11.88 34.66 -5.90
N ASP A 403 -13.01 34.36 -6.53
CA ASP A 403 -14.31 34.22 -5.85
C ASP A 403 -14.37 32.96 -4.96
N SER A 404 -13.56 31.94 -5.27
CA SER A 404 -13.46 30.70 -4.48
C SER A 404 -12.40 30.78 -3.37
N LEU A 405 -11.80 31.96 -3.15
CA LEU A 405 -10.70 32.16 -2.21
C LEU A 405 -11.06 33.20 -1.13
N PRO A 406 -10.36 33.18 0.02
CA PRO A 406 -10.64 34.11 1.10
C PRO A 406 -10.42 35.58 0.70
N SER A 407 -11.29 36.47 1.19
CA SER A 407 -11.16 37.90 0.95
C SER A 407 -9.91 38.48 1.64
N HIS A 408 -9.51 39.69 1.23
CA HIS A 408 -8.43 40.45 1.86
C HIS A 408 -8.60 40.52 3.39
N GLU A 409 -9.81 40.82 3.86
CA GLU A 409 -10.13 40.96 5.28
C GLU A 409 -9.99 39.64 6.02
N ALA A 410 -10.42 38.53 5.41
CA ALA A 410 -10.28 37.19 5.99
C ALA A 410 -8.81 36.78 6.13
N VAL A 411 -8.03 36.96 5.06
CA VAL A 411 -6.57 36.69 5.07
C VAL A 411 -5.87 37.56 6.11
N LYS A 412 -6.19 38.85 6.14
CA LYS A 412 -5.61 39.79 7.12
C LYS A 412 -5.93 39.39 8.55
N ALA A 413 -7.19 39.10 8.85
CA ALA A 413 -7.62 38.72 10.19
C ALA A 413 -6.99 37.40 10.66
N ALA A 414 -6.89 36.40 9.77
CA ALA A 414 -6.22 35.14 10.06
C ALA A 414 -4.72 35.35 10.35
N LEU A 415 -4.04 36.13 9.50
CA LEU A 415 -2.62 36.44 9.68
C LEU A 415 -2.35 37.22 10.97
N GLU A 416 -3.13 38.26 11.26
CA GLU A 416 -3.01 39.03 12.49
C GLU A 416 -3.19 38.15 13.73
N ARG A 417 -4.19 37.26 13.72
CA ARG A 417 -4.46 36.33 14.82
C ARG A 417 -3.30 35.37 15.07
N VAL A 418 -2.79 34.72 14.01
CA VAL A 418 -1.70 33.74 14.11
C VAL A 418 -0.38 34.40 14.51
N VAL A 419 -0.09 35.59 13.98
CA VAL A 419 1.13 36.31 14.37
C VAL A 419 1.02 36.78 15.83
N ALA A 420 -0.15 37.28 16.26
CA ALA A 420 -0.37 37.74 17.63
C ALA A 420 -0.38 36.62 18.67
N SER A 421 -0.75 35.38 18.30
CA SER A 421 -0.74 34.24 19.24
C SER A 421 0.68 33.85 19.68
N GLY A 422 1.70 34.26 18.94
CA GLY A 422 3.07 33.82 19.16
C GLY A 422 3.25 32.31 18.90
N ASN A 423 4.31 31.72 19.47
CA ASN A 423 4.67 30.30 19.30
C ASN A 423 4.86 29.88 17.82
N ASN A 424 5.50 30.76 17.05
CA ASN A 424 5.76 30.54 15.62
C ASN A 424 7.25 30.30 15.31
N GLY A 425 8.10 30.21 16.34
CA GLY A 425 9.55 30.23 16.18
C GLY A 425 10.07 31.56 15.62
N GLY A 426 11.29 31.54 15.08
CA GLY A 426 11.89 32.67 14.38
C GLY A 426 12.13 33.92 15.23
N LEU A 427 12.06 35.07 14.57
CA LEU A 427 12.36 36.40 15.08
C LEU A 427 11.16 37.08 15.74
N GLY A 428 9.94 36.54 15.55
CA GLY A 428 8.71 37.13 16.07
C GLY A 428 8.27 38.38 15.29
N ASN A 429 8.62 38.46 14.00
CA ASN A 429 8.29 39.60 13.15
C ASN A 429 6.81 39.59 12.75
N HIS A 430 6.31 40.78 12.41
CA HIS A 430 5.12 40.86 11.57
C HIS A 430 5.42 40.35 10.16
N MET A 431 4.39 39.92 9.44
CA MET A 431 4.54 39.21 8.16
C MET A 431 3.57 39.74 7.10
N TRP A 432 3.87 39.36 5.86
CA TRP A 432 3.03 39.49 4.67
C TRP A 432 2.36 38.16 4.37
N ALA A 433 1.13 38.21 3.85
CA ALA A 433 0.43 37.07 3.26
C ALA A 433 -0.01 37.41 1.84
N THR A 434 0.13 36.46 0.94
CA THR A 434 -0.40 36.53 -0.42
C THR A 434 -1.19 35.28 -0.73
N VAL A 435 -2.40 35.44 -1.26
CA VAL A 435 -3.19 34.33 -1.80
C VAL A 435 -3.23 34.45 -3.32
N VAL A 436 -3.01 33.33 -4.00
CA VAL A 436 -3.15 33.21 -5.45
C VAL A 436 -4.16 32.12 -5.80
N ASP A 437 -4.91 32.31 -6.89
CA ASP A 437 -5.75 31.25 -7.45
C ASP A 437 -4.94 30.18 -8.17
N ARG A 438 -5.63 29.13 -8.63
CA ARG A 438 -5.03 28.02 -9.36
C ARG A 438 -4.27 28.47 -10.60
N ASP A 439 -4.69 29.58 -11.20
CA ASP A 439 -4.11 30.21 -12.38
C ASP A 439 -2.89 31.11 -12.07
N GLY A 440 -2.55 31.31 -10.80
CA GLY A 440 -1.47 32.18 -10.34
C GLY A 440 -1.85 33.67 -10.33
N MET A 441 -3.14 33.98 -10.39
CA MET A 441 -3.67 35.33 -10.19
C MET A 441 -3.59 35.70 -8.72
N VAL A 442 -3.00 36.85 -8.39
CA VAL A 442 -3.00 37.34 -7.02
C VAL A 442 -4.41 37.81 -6.64
N CYS A 443 -4.98 37.18 -5.63
CA CYS A 443 -6.34 37.46 -5.16
C CYS A 443 -6.37 38.35 -3.91
N ALA A 444 -5.37 38.24 -3.04
CA ALA A 444 -5.24 39.09 -1.86
C ALA A 444 -3.78 39.25 -1.46
N ILE A 445 -3.42 40.45 -0.98
CA ILE A 445 -2.17 40.69 -0.25
C ILE A 445 -2.51 41.42 1.04
N ALA A 446 -2.07 40.89 2.17
CA ALA A 446 -2.29 41.48 3.48
C ALA A 446 -0.99 41.48 4.32
N PHE A 447 -1.02 42.19 5.43
CA PHE A 447 0.06 42.20 6.41
C PHE A 447 -0.48 42.27 7.85
N SER A 448 0.30 41.81 8.82
CA SER A 448 -0.16 41.72 10.23
C SER A 448 0.18 42.91 11.13
N GLY A 449 1.16 43.75 10.76
CA GLY A 449 1.53 44.90 11.57
C GLY A 449 0.63 46.11 11.36
N ALA A 450 0.75 47.12 12.22
CA ALA A 450 -0.08 48.32 12.16
C ALA A 450 0.03 49.09 10.83
N ASN A 451 1.15 48.97 10.13
CA ASN A 451 1.37 49.56 8.81
C ASN A 451 2.38 48.73 8.00
N ARG A 452 2.50 49.00 6.70
CA ARG A 452 3.39 48.28 5.77
C ARG A 452 4.88 48.24 6.16
N GLY A 453 5.33 49.13 7.05
CA GLY A 453 6.70 49.18 7.55
C GLY A 453 6.94 48.39 8.84
N SER A 454 5.89 47.82 9.45
CA SER A 454 5.99 46.97 10.65
C SER A 454 6.59 45.59 10.36
N GLN A 455 6.63 45.21 9.08
CA GLN A 455 7.15 43.94 8.56
C GLN A 455 8.24 44.25 7.52
N TRP A 456 9.09 43.29 7.21
CA TRP A 456 10.15 43.49 6.22
C TRP A 456 9.56 43.85 4.84
N PRO A 457 9.93 44.99 4.23
CA PRO A 457 9.35 45.40 2.94
C PRO A 457 9.61 44.40 1.80
N GLY A 458 10.73 43.66 1.86
CA GLY A 458 11.03 42.59 0.92
C GLY A 458 10.06 41.40 0.98
N GLY A 459 9.34 41.24 2.10
CA GLY A 459 8.41 40.13 2.33
C GLY A 459 7.21 40.13 1.38
N ARG A 460 6.71 41.30 0.94
CA ARG A 460 5.54 41.38 0.02
C ARG A 460 5.76 40.62 -1.28
N VAL A 461 6.91 40.82 -1.93
CA VAL A 461 7.19 40.16 -3.22
C VAL A 461 7.64 38.72 -2.98
N LEU A 462 8.23 38.42 -1.82
CA LEU A 462 8.63 37.07 -1.45
C LEU A 462 7.40 36.18 -1.14
N SER A 463 6.38 36.71 -0.46
CA SER A 463 5.10 36.01 -0.23
C SER A 463 4.41 35.66 -1.54
N VAL A 464 4.40 36.58 -2.52
CA VAL A 464 3.88 36.30 -3.88
C VAL A 464 4.62 35.12 -4.53
N GLN A 465 5.96 35.15 -4.49
CA GLN A 465 6.77 34.08 -5.09
C GLN A 465 6.56 32.73 -4.38
N LYS A 466 6.41 32.72 -3.06
CA LYS A 466 6.12 31.50 -2.30
C LYS A 466 4.74 30.93 -2.64
N ALA A 467 3.72 31.78 -2.71
CA ALA A 467 2.37 31.39 -3.13
C ALA A 467 2.39 30.80 -4.54
N ASN A 468 3.03 31.49 -5.50
CA ASN A 468 3.16 31.03 -6.88
C ASN A 468 3.87 29.68 -6.98
N SER A 469 4.92 29.47 -6.18
CA SER A 469 5.68 28.21 -6.19
C SER A 469 4.85 27.05 -5.66
N ALA A 470 4.19 27.23 -4.52
CA ALA A 470 3.31 26.20 -3.96
C ALA A 470 2.14 25.89 -4.91
N ASN A 471 1.55 26.89 -5.56
CA ASN A 471 0.51 26.68 -6.56
C ASN A 471 1.03 25.95 -7.82
N ALA A 472 2.24 26.28 -8.28
CA ALA A 472 2.80 25.72 -9.51
C ALA A 472 3.27 24.27 -9.37
N PHE A 473 3.74 23.87 -8.18
CA PHE A 473 4.35 22.56 -7.97
C PHE A 473 3.46 21.56 -7.23
N SER A 474 2.26 21.95 -6.81
CA SER A 474 1.25 21.04 -6.27
C SER A 474 0.23 20.59 -7.33
N LEU A 475 -0.28 19.37 -7.14
CA LEU A 475 -1.28 18.72 -8.01
C LEU A 475 -2.44 18.18 -7.16
N THR A 476 -3.56 17.84 -7.80
CA THR A 476 -4.78 17.33 -7.13
C THR A 476 -4.57 16.10 -6.24
N GLN A 477 -3.46 15.37 -6.40
CA GLN A 477 -3.12 14.17 -5.63
C GLN A 477 -1.88 14.34 -4.73
N LEU A 478 -1.16 15.46 -4.82
CA LEU A 478 0.09 15.66 -4.09
C LEU A 478 0.36 17.14 -3.82
N SER A 479 0.54 17.48 -2.55
CA SER A 479 0.89 18.83 -2.09
C SER A 479 2.40 18.95 -1.83
N PHE A 480 3.01 20.03 -2.32
CA PHE A 480 4.36 20.44 -1.96
C PHE A 480 4.34 21.82 -1.31
N SER A 481 4.97 21.94 -0.14
CA SER A 481 5.35 23.25 0.37
C SER A 481 6.60 23.75 -0.35
N THR A 482 6.79 25.07 -0.32
CA THR A 482 8.04 25.65 -0.85
C THR A 482 9.29 25.16 -0.13
N SER A 483 9.15 24.70 1.10
CA SER A 483 10.23 24.11 1.89
C SER A 483 10.71 22.78 1.28
N ASN A 484 9.78 21.94 0.81
CA ASN A 484 10.09 20.61 0.26
C ASN A 484 10.88 20.68 -1.05
N LEU A 485 10.88 21.83 -1.73
CA LEU A 485 11.60 22.08 -2.97
C LEU A 485 13.08 22.46 -2.76
N TYR A 486 13.52 22.69 -1.51
CA TYR A 486 14.86 23.20 -1.23
C TYR A 486 15.95 22.24 -1.70
N ALA A 487 15.94 20.97 -1.26
CA ALA A 487 17.00 20.02 -1.53
C ALA A 487 17.15 19.73 -3.03
N ALA A 488 16.03 19.45 -3.72
CA ALA A 488 16.01 19.16 -5.16
C ALA A 488 16.56 20.30 -6.04
N THR A 489 16.54 21.55 -5.55
CA THR A 489 17.02 22.72 -6.30
C THR A 489 18.42 23.20 -5.90
N GLN A 490 19.12 22.50 -5.01
CA GLN A 490 20.54 22.77 -4.76
C GLN A 490 21.42 22.23 -5.89
N PRO A 491 22.66 22.74 -6.06
CA PRO A 491 23.63 22.12 -6.95
C PRO A 491 23.75 20.61 -6.70
N GLY A 492 23.57 19.80 -7.74
CA GLY A 492 23.55 18.33 -7.65
C GLY A 492 22.15 17.72 -7.45
N GLY A 493 21.13 18.52 -7.15
CA GLY A 493 19.73 18.08 -7.14
C GLY A 493 19.13 17.98 -8.55
N ASN A 494 18.11 17.14 -8.71
CA ASN A 494 17.44 16.86 -9.99
C ASN A 494 16.59 18.02 -10.54
N LEU A 495 16.26 19.02 -9.70
CA LEU A 495 15.57 20.25 -10.10
C LEU A 495 16.51 21.47 -10.07
N TYR A 496 17.83 21.25 -10.06
CA TYR A 496 18.79 22.34 -10.12
C TYR A 496 18.60 23.19 -11.39
N GLY A 497 18.45 24.51 -11.21
CA GLY A 497 18.21 25.46 -12.30
C GLY A 497 16.76 25.94 -12.38
N LEU A 498 15.83 25.31 -11.65
CA LEU A 498 14.43 25.71 -11.60
C LEU A 498 14.26 27.20 -11.23
N GLN A 499 15.10 27.73 -10.34
CA GLN A 499 15.12 29.14 -9.94
C GLN A 499 15.33 30.14 -11.09
N GLY A 500 15.87 29.68 -12.23
CA GLY A 500 16.06 30.51 -13.43
C GLY A 500 14.94 30.41 -14.47
N SER A 501 13.98 29.49 -14.27
CA SER A 501 12.96 29.15 -15.29
C SER A 501 11.63 29.91 -15.13
N THR A 502 11.42 30.54 -13.97
CA THR A 502 10.17 31.21 -13.60
C THR A 502 10.43 32.66 -13.16
N PRO A 503 10.67 33.58 -14.11
CA PRO A 503 11.02 34.96 -13.79
C PRO A 503 9.87 35.70 -13.11
N LEU A 504 10.22 36.63 -12.20
CA LEU A 504 9.29 37.60 -11.63
C LEU A 504 9.11 38.78 -12.61
N ASP A 505 7.87 39.14 -12.89
CA ASP A 505 7.55 40.40 -13.60
C ASP A 505 7.73 41.58 -12.64
N THR A 506 8.87 42.24 -12.73
CA THR A 506 9.22 43.37 -11.86
C THR A 506 8.39 44.61 -12.13
N ALA A 507 7.87 44.80 -13.35
CA ALA A 507 7.03 45.95 -13.67
C ALA A 507 5.69 45.86 -12.91
N LYS A 508 5.12 44.65 -12.83
CA LYS A 508 3.92 44.38 -12.02
C LYS A 508 4.22 44.38 -10.53
N ALA A 509 5.29 43.69 -10.11
CA ALA A 509 5.64 43.53 -8.70
C ALA A 509 5.78 44.86 -7.94
N TYR A 510 6.26 45.90 -8.64
CA TYR A 510 6.50 47.23 -8.08
C TYR A 510 5.58 48.32 -8.67
N ALA A 511 4.46 47.94 -9.28
CA ALA A 511 3.49 48.88 -9.83
C ALA A 511 2.78 49.70 -8.72
N GLY A 512 2.24 50.85 -9.10
CA GLY A 512 1.41 51.69 -8.23
C GLY A 512 2.14 52.32 -7.04
N PRO A 513 1.42 53.11 -6.23
CA PRO A 513 2.01 53.77 -5.07
C PRO A 513 2.22 52.76 -3.94
N ALA A 514 3.40 52.78 -3.32
CA ALA A 514 3.73 51.88 -2.22
C ALA A 514 2.84 52.05 -0.97
N SER A 515 2.04 53.13 -0.89
CA SER A 515 1.02 53.30 0.15
C SER A 515 -0.06 52.22 0.12
N ASP A 516 -0.32 51.65 -1.06
CA ASP A 516 -1.43 50.75 -1.31
C ASP A 516 -1.02 49.28 -1.10
N TYR A 517 0.27 49.04 -0.88
CA TYR A 517 0.83 47.70 -0.70
C TYR A 517 0.27 47.03 0.56
N GLY A 518 -0.36 45.86 0.38
CA GLY A 518 -1.05 45.08 1.40
C GLY A 518 -2.42 45.58 1.81
N GLN A 519 -2.96 46.58 1.10
CA GLN A 519 -4.35 47.03 1.25
C GLN A 519 -5.26 46.24 0.30
N ALA A 520 -6.58 46.38 0.47
CA ALA A 520 -7.55 45.72 -0.42
C ALA A 520 -7.38 46.12 -1.90
N GLY A 521 -6.86 47.33 -2.16
CA GLY A 521 -6.53 47.85 -3.48
C GLY A 521 -5.05 47.71 -3.87
N ASP A 522 -4.33 46.72 -3.32
CA ASP A 522 -2.94 46.47 -3.68
C ASP A 522 -2.80 46.33 -5.22
N PRO A 523 -1.88 47.06 -5.88
CA PRO A 523 -1.73 47.05 -7.35
C PRO A 523 -1.42 45.68 -7.97
N LEU A 524 -1.03 44.68 -7.18
CA LEU A 524 -0.83 43.32 -7.65
C LEU A 524 -2.11 42.48 -7.64
N VAL A 525 -3.17 42.88 -6.94
CA VAL A 525 -4.43 42.14 -6.95
C VAL A 525 -5.02 42.18 -8.36
N GLY A 526 -5.35 41.01 -8.91
CA GLY A 526 -5.78 40.86 -10.30
C GLY A 526 -4.62 40.78 -11.32
N GLU A 527 -3.38 40.66 -10.86
CA GLU A 527 -2.20 40.46 -11.71
C GLU A 527 -1.51 39.11 -11.47
N ARG A 528 -0.80 38.63 -12.50
CA ARG A 528 0.11 37.48 -12.42
C ARG A 528 1.55 37.98 -12.45
N ALA A 529 2.18 38.08 -11.28
CA ALA A 529 3.58 38.52 -11.17
C ALA A 529 4.59 37.39 -11.39
N GLY A 530 4.18 36.13 -11.21
CA GLY A 530 5.08 34.96 -11.32
C GLY A 530 6.18 34.95 -10.25
N GLY A 531 7.35 34.45 -10.63
CA GLY A 531 8.47 34.27 -9.72
C GLY A 531 8.39 32.98 -8.86
N TRP A 532 9.47 32.72 -8.13
CA TRP A 532 9.71 31.44 -7.46
C TRP A 532 10.51 31.70 -6.16
N SER A 533 10.04 31.23 -4.99
CA SER A 533 10.87 31.13 -3.76
C SER A 533 10.90 29.76 -3.02
N ARG A 534 12.08 29.12 -2.90
CA ARG A 534 12.29 27.83 -2.19
C ARG A 534 12.38 27.98 -0.67
N SER A 535 12.17 29.20 -0.21
CA SER A 535 12.09 29.50 1.21
C SER A 535 10.74 29.04 1.71
N GLY A 536 10.72 28.30 2.82
CA GLY A 536 9.48 27.88 3.47
C GLY A 536 8.51 29.02 3.72
N GLY A 537 7.22 28.71 3.70
CA GLY A 537 6.12 29.69 3.85
C GLY A 537 5.11 29.70 2.70
N GLY A 538 5.33 28.93 1.62
CA GLY A 538 4.31 28.69 0.60
C GLY A 538 3.63 27.33 0.81
N LEU A 539 2.30 27.32 0.78
CA LEU A 539 1.45 26.14 0.92
C LEU A 539 0.28 26.21 -0.06
N SER A 540 -0.05 25.08 -0.69
CA SER A 540 -1.26 24.97 -1.52
C SER A 540 -2.53 24.99 -0.67
N LEU A 541 -3.62 25.46 -1.28
CA LEU A 541 -4.95 25.58 -0.69
C LEU A 541 -5.88 24.57 -1.33
N TYR A 542 -6.44 23.68 -0.52
CA TYR A 542 -7.43 22.68 -0.93
C TYR A 542 -8.74 22.95 -0.20
N SER A 543 -9.85 22.99 -0.93
CA SER A 543 -11.18 23.14 -0.33
C SER A 543 -11.61 21.87 0.41
N ALA A 544 -12.66 21.95 1.22
CA ALA A 544 -13.26 20.79 1.89
C ALA A 544 -13.73 19.66 0.94
N SER A 545 -13.91 19.96 -0.36
CA SER A 545 -14.18 18.98 -1.41
C SER A 545 -12.93 18.30 -1.98
N GLY A 546 -11.74 18.62 -1.47
CA GLY A 546 -10.45 18.13 -1.97
C GLY A 546 -9.97 18.83 -3.25
N SER A 547 -10.61 19.93 -3.68
CA SER A 547 -10.22 20.64 -4.90
C SER A 547 -9.04 21.57 -4.62
N LEU A 548 -7.98 21.48 -5.42
CA LEU A 548 -6.86 22.42 -5.37
C LEU A 548 -7.30 23.78 -5.96
N VAL A 549 -7.54 24.77 -5.09
CA VAL A 549 -8.11 26.08 -5.46
C VAL A 549 -7.07 27.20 -5.61
N GLY A 550 -5.84 26.97 -5.15
CA GLY A 550 -4.77 27.96 -5.22
C GLY A 550 -3.65 27.71 -4.21
N ALA A 551 -3.02 28.79 -3.73
CA ALA A 551 -1.99 28.73 -2.70
C ALA A 551 -1.91 30.00 -1.85
N ILE A 552 -1.34 29.86 -0.65
CA ILE A 552 -0.93 30.98 0.21
C ILE A 552 0.59 31.02 0.33
N GLY A 553 1.14 32.22 0.37
CA GLY A 553 2.53 32.49 0.68
C GLY A 553 2.64 33.46 1.84
N ILE A 554 3.42 33.11 2.85
CA ILE A 554 3.73 33.95 4.01
C ILE A 554 5.21 34.36 3.97
N SER A 555 5.49 35.62 4.26
CA SER A 555 6.87 36.07 4.43
C SER A 555 7.02 37.28 5.34
N GLY A 556 7.97 37.20 6.26
CA GLY A 556 8.40 38.32 7.09
C GLY A 556 9.42 37.94 8.16
N ASP A 557 9.73 36.65 8.29
CA ASP A 557 10.59 36.09 9.31
C ASP A 557 11.57 35.07 8.68
N THR A 558 12.05 34.09 9.45
CA THR A 558 12.82 32.96 8.92
C THR A 558 11.93 32.12 8.01
N PRO A 559 12.49 31.44 6.99
CA PRO A 559 11.72 30.52 6.15
C PRO A 559 10.97 29.42 6.93
N CYS A 560 11.51 28.99 8.08
CA CYS A 560 10.88 27.98 8.92
C CYS A 560 9.70 28.57 9.71
N ALA A 561 9.85 29.76 10.29
CA ALA A 561 8.75 30.48 10.95
C ALA A 561 7.66 30.89 9.95
N ASP A 562 8.04 31.34 8.77
CA ASP A 562 7.12 31.62 7.67
C ASP A 562 6.28 30.38 7.31
N HIS A 563 6.88 29.17 7.31
CA HIS A 563 6.16 27.90 7.08
C HIS A 563 5.18 27.57 8.22
N ILE A 564 5.60 27.72 9.47
CA ILE A 564 4.73 27.51 10.64
C ILE A 564 3.52 28.45 10.61
N VAL A 565 3.74 29.74 10.28
CA VAL A 565 2.64 30.71 10.16
C VAL A 565 1.75 30.39 8.95
N ALA A 566 2.32 30.00 7.82
CA ALA A 566 1.53 29.58 6.66
C ALA A 566 0.62 28.40 7.00
N TRP A 567 1.11 27.41 7.73
CA TRP A 567 0.33 26.25 8.16
C TRP A 567 -0.88 26.67 8.99
N LYS A 568 -0.63 27.44 10.06
CA LYS A 568 -1.69 27.91 10.97
C LYS A 568 -2.68 28.87 10.30
N VAL A 569 -2.22 29.70 9.36
CA VAL A 569 -3.11 30.57 8.60
C VAL A 569 -3.96 29.74 7.63
N ARG A 570 -3.40 28.73 6.98
CA ARG A 570 -4.14 27.81 6.10
C ARG A 570 -5.23 27.05 6.86
N ASP A 571 -4.90 26.52 8.03
CA ASP A 571 -5.83 25.87 8.97
C ASP A 571 -6.95 26.84 9.42
N ALA A 572 -6.58 28.06 9.85
CA ALA A 572 -7.56 29.07 10.25
C ALA A 572 -8.49 29.53 9.11
N LEU A 573 -8.10 29.31 7.86
CA LEU A 573 -8.90 29.58 6.66
C LEU A 573 -9.65 28.34 6.16
N GLN A 574 -9.46 27.17 6.78
CA GLN A 574 -10.08 25.90 6.43
C GLN A 574 -9.80 25.51 4.96
N LEU A 575 -8.53 25.56 4.58
CA LEU A 575 -8.05 25.28 3.22
C LEU A 575 -6.88 24.28 3.19
N ASP A 576 -6.80 23.43 4.19
CA ASP A 576 -5.75 22.45 4.47
C ASP A 576 -6.18 21.01 4.20
N PHE A 577 -7.19 20.79 3.36
CA PHE A 577 -7.70 19.47 2.95
C PHE A 577 -6.79 18.81 1.91
N ILE A 578 -5.49 18.70 2.20
CA ILE A 578 -4.50 18.15 1.28
C ILE A 578 -4.68 16.63 1.10
N PRO A 579 -4.43 16.08 -0.10
CA PRO A 579 -4.62 14.66 -0.38
C PRO A 579 -3.46 13.78 0.11
N ALA A 580 -2.24 14.29 0.00
CA ALA A 580 -0.99 13.64 0.39
C ALA A 580 0.16 14.65 0.31
N GLY A 581 1.28 14.32 0.93
CA GLY A 581 2.54 15.05 0.78
C GLY A 581 3.76 14.17 1.12
N VAL A 582 4.94 14.77 1.04
CA VAL A 582 6.23 14.06 1.10
C VAL A 582 6.87 14.00 2.49
N SER A 583 6.23 14.57 3.50
CA SER A 583 6.71 14.48 4.88
C SER A 583 6.48 13.07 5.46
N PRO A 584 7.15 12.71 6.58
CA PRO A 584 6.89 11.46 7.28
C PRO A 584 5.44 11.29 7.77
N SER A 585 4.69 12.38 7.96
CA SER A 585 3.26 12.37 8.29
C SER A 585 2.35 12.33 7.06
N ALA A 586 2.91 12.07 5.87
CA ALA A 586 2.22 12.06 4.59
C ALA A 586 1.50 13.39 4.25
N ASP A 587 2.08 14.51 4.70
CA ASP A 587 1.60 15.87 4.47
C ASP A 587 2.70 16.75 3.83
N ASP A 588 2.43 18.05 3.67
CA ASP A 588 3.36 19.02 3.06
C ASP A 588 4.20 19.81 4.08
N ASN A 589 4.36 19.29 5.30
CA ASN A 589 5.16 19.92 6.34
C ASN A 589 6.65 19.98 5.95
N ILE A 590 7.37 20.91 6.56
CA ILE A 590 8.80 21.11 6.36
C ILE A 590 9.61 19.94 6.94
N ILE A 591 10.60 19.45 6.19
CA ILE A 591 11.42 18.29 6.56
C ILE A 591 12.84 18.76 6.90
N PHE A 592 13.39 18.28 8.03
CA PHE A 592 14.73 18.66 8.50
C PHE A 592 15.70 17.48 8.53
N ASP A 593 16.07 16.97 7.35
CA ASP A 593 16.89 15.75 7.20
C ASP A 593 18.18 15.98 6.41
N LEU A 594 18.59 17.24 6.22
CA LEU A 594 19.85 17.55 5.54
C LEU A 594 21.04 17.02 6.35
N GLN A 595 21.89 16.28 5.65
CA GLN A 595 23.16 15.77 6.15
C GLN A 595 24.25 16.85 6.12
N ALA A 596 25.39 16.59 6.77
CA ALA A 596 26.51 17.53 6.85
C ALA A 596 27.10 17.92 5.48
N ASN A 597 26.96 17.07 4.47
CA ASN A 597 27.36 17.33 3.08
C ASN A 597 26.31 18.13 2.28
N GLY A 598 25.17 18.50 2.89
CA GLY A 598 24.08 19.24 2.27
C GLY A 598 23.06 18.39 1.51
N THR A 599 23.19 17.06 1.48
CA THR A 599 22.20 16.17 0.85
C THR A 599 21.06 15.82 1.81
N SER A 600 19.83 15.77 1.31
CA SER A 600 18.65 15.30 2.06
C SER A 600 18.52 13.78 1.97
N LEU A 601 18.11 13.11 3.06
CA LEU A 601 17.82 11.66 3.05
C LEU A 601 16.55 11.32 2.28
N SER A 602 15.50 12.15 2.42
CA SER A 602 14.24 12.06 1.69
C SER A 602 14.29 12.64 0.29
N GLY A 603 15.26 13.52 0.02
CA GLY A 603 15.31 14.35 -1.19
C GLY A 603 14.52 15.67 -1.09
N PHE A 604 13.83 15.91 0.03
CA PHE A 604 12.91 17.05 0.24
C PHE A 604 13.28 17.95 1.43
N GLY A 605 14.46 17.76 2.01
CA GLY A 605 14.91 18.49 3.19
C GLY A 605 15.11 19.99 2.99
N HIS A 606 14.77 20.76 4.02
CA HIS A 606 15.06 22.18 4.17
C HIS A 606 16.11 22.40 5.27
N PRO A 607 16.98 23.42 5.17
CA PRO A 607 17.92 23.75 6.22
C PRO A 607 17.20 24.25 7.48
N ARG A 608 17.79 23.93 8.63
CA ARG A 608 17.36 24.46 9.93
C ARG A 608 17.56 25.97 9.98
N CYS A 609 16.61 26.69 10.59
CA CYS A 609 16.66 28.15 10.68
C CYS A 609 17.30 28.67 11.98
N GLY A 610 17.44 27.82 13.00
CA GLY A 610 18.22 28.11 14.21
C GLY A 610 17.44 28.73 15.36
N PHE A 611 16.11 28.65 15.36
CA PHE A 611 15.23 29.19 16.41
C PHE A 611 14.25 28.12 16.96
N ASP A 612 14.68 26.86 17.00
CA ASP A 612 13.90 25.70 17.51
C ASP A 612 12.60 25.45 16.74
N GLU A 613 12.52 25.88 15.48
CA GLU A 613 11.34 25.72 14.62
C GLU A 613 10.97 24.25 14.40
N GLU A 614 11.95 23.35 14.43
CA GLU A 614 11.79 21.90 14.29
C GLU A 614 10.78 21.34 15.28
N ARG A 615 10.87 21.77 16.55
CA ARG A 615 9.97 21.36 17.61
C ARG A 615 8.53 21.82 17.37
N PHE A 616 8.34 22.98 16.77
CA PHE A 616 6.99 23.47 16.43
C PHE A 616 6.44 22.68 15.25
N THR A 617 7.26 22.42 14.24
CA THR A 617 6.85 21.72 13.02
C THR A 617 6.47 20.26 13.27
N GLU A 618 7.17 19.57 14.19
CA GLU A 618 6.81 18.20 14.61
C GLU A 618 5.41 18.12 15.23
N LYS A 619 4.92 19.22 15.81
CA LYS A 619 3.60 19.28 16.46
C LYS A 619 2.50 19.82 15.56
N LEU A 620 2.83 20.44 14.43
CA LEU A 620 1.84 21.05 13.53
C LEU A 620 0.71 20.08 13.15
N PRO A 621 0.98 18.83 12.71
CA PRO A 621 -0.09 17.91 12.33
C PRO A 621 -1.00 17.49 13.49
N ALA A 622 -0.54 17.61 14.74
CA ALA A 622 -1.32 17.29 15.93
C ALA A 622 -2.08 18.51 16.46
N ASP A 623 -1.43 19.68 16.51
CA ASP A 623 -2.00 20.91 17.07
C ASP A 623 -2.94 21.63 16.07
N PHE A 624 -2.68 21.45 14.76
CA PHE A 624 -3.41 22.04 13.63
C PHE A 624 -3.57 20.96 12.54
N PRO A 625 -4.41 19.93 12.78
CA PRO A 625 -4.52 18.77 11.91
C PRO A 625 -5.18 19.11 10.58
N ILE A 626 -4.60 18.60 9.49
CA ILE A 626 -5.13 18.76 8.14
C ILE A 626 -6.58 18.24 8.02
N GLY A 627 -7.38 18.94 7.20
CA GLY A 627 -8.76 18.60 6.88
C GLY A 627 -8.93 17.22 6.23
N THR A 628 -9.98 16.48 6.59
CA THR A 628 -10.40 15.26 5.88
C THR A 628 -11.48 15.61 4.87
N VAL A 629 -11.31 15.22 3.60
CA VAL A 629 -12.29 15.53 2.53
C VAL A 629 -13.68 15.04 2.92
N GLY A 630 -14.69 15.91 2.81
CA GLY A 630 -16.07 15.61 3.17
C GLY A 630 -16.47 16.00 4.61
N GLU A 631 -15.53 16.38 5.47
CA GLU A 631 -15.86 17.02 6.75
C GLU A 631 -16.18 18.51 6.54
N VAL A 632 -17.41 18.91 6.85
CA VAL A 632 -17.83 20.33 6.79
C VAL A 632 -17.87 20.92 8.19
N GLY A 633 -17.04 21.93 8.45
CA GLY A 633 -17.10 22.78 9.63
C GLY A 633 -16.29 22.27 10.83
N ARG A 634 -14.96 22.44 10.78
CA ARG A 634 -14.11 22.41 11.97
C ARG A 634 -13.98 23.79 12.60
#